data_AF-A0A4Q5LTI3-F1
#
_entry.id   AF-A0A4Q5LTI3-F1
#
_cell.length_a   1.000
_cell.length_b   1.000
_cell.length_c   1.000
_cell.angle_alpha   90.00
_cell.angle_beta   90.00
_cell.angle_gamma   90.00
#
_symmetry.space_group_name_H-M   'P 1'
#
loop_
_entity.id
_entity.type
_entity.pdbx_description
1 polymer ?
#
loop_
_entity_poly.entity_id
_entity_poly.type
_entity_poly.pdbx_seq_one_letter_code
_entity_poly.pdbx_strand_id
1 'polypeptide(L)'
;MKYILPLIINRRRTNYLDLKNRVAQENESFVIELPQMDNPFTILSIDKSKSMQALISNATDIPLHHIHFSASFDEPNALLTIRLATSATRSVIEESTAEENDWKNPAKAQPKSRNVVASQQSSFIIGSIKYTCADDAAEFKIDGSYVDHVPDEPISEDFIRCQFIFETNSKTYQSELHFYLAHASSFHHFGLDFGSESSQLKVSSYQPVGHHYQKKTKSKNLFEMVKDFKGMTESNQDFIQHEPNTDFIKSIFFLKKKLSNFSLKDKFIQNDDELKYLVQKNELNSTLTNQFHQLSNLKLAHKHGEILRFMDFQSVQGERVRSLSLDDLKNQAYSTILKSFIEATLQHVIDEDSRNNYIRFTILVPNIYSIHEVANTKAVINDIFRKLQQMPAYEGQIRAWEVVTVSESDAAFLGYFDQGMHHINPNKYYIIIDCGKGTTDFSIIQTSAGNAKKIKSLYRNGFAGAGNLISYAFFESMIDFVIKNAVNPAETIAFFKTLEKAEKAQMNVIFEKLEALKFQYSNKPNTAQGIVENNWNNAQSGDTTLKNLANSEVTATVHNLALLLQKVDGFYDWGGYIENACEAITANIVENIKGVIDNIDKSIGCDGILLTGRGFLFKPLLEKLKRRLTTELSFAPELIKMPGEASQLKAICLDGIFTNGYVIHPELVGFPIHISTKKQAPVTANSKPKFPAVFDFILRLANMQDNYDETKNSYRIDKLDSLKFLIGNTLYTVADNIFYDNRWVESVDLIFTKDGFYARNIDKDNKIKGYSNLVQNSAIDNVTLQYLIPSLFPAKIDTDYIQALKQDVPEPKPEDEELINLMSLLPD
;
A
#
# COMPACT_ATOMS: atom_id res chain seq x y z
N MET A 1 -17.62 14.82 -17.45
CA MET A 1 -19.01 14.51 -17.09
C MET A 1 -19.19 13.01 -17.18
N LYS A 2 -19.58 12.37 -16.07
CA LYS A 2 -19.70 10.92 -15.97
C LYS A 2 -20.75 10.52 -14.92
N TYR A 3 -21.33 9.35 -15.10
CA TYR A 3 -21.99 8.59 -14.02
C TYR A 3 -21.04 7.49 -13.56
N ILE A 4 -21.12 7.08 -12.30
CA ILE A 4 -20.26 6.07 -11.70
C ILE A 4 -21.13 4.91 -11.24
N LEU A 5 -20.97 3.77 -11.89
CA LEU A 5 -21.72 2.55 -11.61
C LEU A 5 -20.87 1.62 -10.72
N PRO A 6 -21.26 1.37 -9.46
CA PRO A 6 -20.57 0.39 -8.63
C PRO A 6 -20.93 -1.02 -9.09
N LEU A 7 -19.91 -1.85 -9.34
CA LEU A 7 -20.07 -3.23 -9.74
C LEU A 7 -19.03 -4.13 -9.06
N ILE A 8 -19.38 -5.39 -8.86
CA ILE A 8 -18.52 -6.40 -8.23
C ILE A 8 -18.12 -7.41 -9.30
N ILE A 9 -16.83 -7.43 -9.66
CA ILE A 9 -16.26 -8.37 -10.62
C ILE A 9 -15.87 -9.66 -9.91
N ASN A 10 -16.27 -10.80 -10.46
CA ASN A 10 -15.93 -12.15 -10.02
C ASN A 10 -16.05 -12.38 -8.50
N ARG A 11 -17.06 -11.78 -7.87
CA ARG A 11 -17.32 -11.80 -6.40
C ARG A 11 -16.09 -11.49 -5.53
N ARG A 12 -15.10 -10.76 -6.05
CA ARG A 12 -13.82 -10.50 -5.37
C ARG A 12 -13.49 -9.01 -5.25
N ARG A 13 -13.93 -8.21 -6.21
CA ARG A 13 -13.44 -6.84 -6.38
C ARG A 13 -14.59 -5.90 -6.70
N THR A 14 -14.72 -4.85 -5.92
CA THR A 14 -15.53 -3.70 -6.32
C THR A 14 -14.76 -2.87 -7.35
N ASN A 15 -15.43 -2.52 -8.44
CA ASN A 15 -14.99 -1.59 -9.48
C ASN A 15 -16.03 -0.47 -9.60
N TYR A 16 -15.54 0.77 -9.76
CA TYR A 16 -16.38 1.95 -9.93
C TYR A 16 -16.30 2.40 -11.39
N LEU A 17 -17.23 1.89 -12.19
CA LEU A 17 -17.21 2.06 -13.65
C LEU A 17 -17.68 3.45 -14.04
N ASP A 18 -16.79 4.20 -14.68
CA ASP A 18 -17.12 5.50 -15.26
C ASP A 18 -17.90 5.33 -16.57
N LEU A 19 -19.18 5.74 -16.59
CA LEU A 19 -19.98 5.88 -17.80
C LEU A 19 -19.80 7.31 -18.35
N LYS A 20 -19.20 7.45 -19.53
CA LYS A 20 -18.81 8.74 -20.13
C LYS A 20 -19.57 9.01 -21.43
N ASN A 21 -19.79 10.29 -21.76
CA ASN A 21 -20.45 10.70 -23.02
C ASN A 21 -19.62 10.42 -24.29
N ARG A 22 -18.33 10.12 -24.15
CA ARG A 22 -17.45 9.68 -25.24
C ARG A 22 -16.77 8.40 -24.79
N VAL A 23 -16.77 7.38 -25.65
CA VAL A 23 -16.05 6.13 -25.40
C VAL A 23 -14.57 6.49 -25.26
N ALA A 24 -13.97 6.19 -24.11
CA ALA A 24 -12.53 6.25 -23.96
C ALA A 24 -11.93 5.05 -24.72
N GLN A 25 -10.80 5.23 -25.41
CA GLN A 25 -10.11 4.13 -26.10
C GLN A 25 -9.48 3.10 -25.15
N GLU A 26 -9.43 3.38 -23.85
CA GLU A 26 -8.85 2.48 -22.86
C GLU A 26 -9.93 1.54 -22.30
N ASN A 27 -9.88 0.28 -22.75
CA ASN A 27 -10.77 -0.77 -22.27
C ASN A 27 -10.12 -1.48 -21.07
N GLU A 28 -10.85 -1.57 -19.96
CA GLU A 28 -10.41 -2.28 -18.76
C GLU A 28 -10.63 -3.79 -18.95
N SER A 29 -9.57 -4.57 -18.82
CA SER A 29 -9.59 -6.03 -18.97
C SER A 29 -9.50 -6.75 -17.62
N PHE A 30 -10.27 -7.83 -17.48
CA PHE A 30 -10.31 -8.68 -16.30
C PHE A 30 -10.12 -10.13 -16.69
N VAL A 31 -9.40 -10.87 -15.85
CA VAL A 31 -9.25 -12.32 -16.00
C VAL A 31 -10.20 -13.03 -15.04
N ILE A 32 -11.12 -13.81 -15.59
CA ILE A 32 -12.07 -14.66 -14.87
C ILE A 32 -11.52 -16.08 -14.87
N GLU A 33 -11.19 -16.58 -13.69
CA GLU A 33 -10.75 -17.95 -13.47
C GLU A 33 -11.99 -18.85 -13.55
N LEU A 34 -12.00 -19.79 -14.50
CA LEU A 34 -13.13 -20.69 -14.69
C LEU A 34 -13.20 -21.75 -13.58
N PRO A 35 -14.40 -22.17 -13.16
CA PRO A 35 -14.55 -23.15 -12.09
C PRO A 35 -14.13 -24.55 -12.55
N GLN A 36 -13.65 -25.37 -11.61
CA GLN A 36 -13.16 -26.73 -11.87
C GLN A 36 -14.25 -27.82 -11.81
N MET A 37 -15.48 -27.41 -11.53
CA MET A 37 -16.66 -28.25 -11.50
C MET A 37 -17.78 -27.49 -12.21
N ASP A 38 -18.86 -28.18 -12.58
CA ASP A 38 -20.05 -27.63 -13.26
C ASP A 38 -20.91 -26.73 -12.35
N ASN A 39 -20.25 -25.86 -11.58
CA ASN A 39 -20.89 -24.83 -10.79
C ASN A 39 -20.92 -23.53 -11.60
N PRO A 40 -22.02 -22.76 -11.53
CA PRO A 40 -22.05 -21.44 -12.13
C PRO A 40 -21.02 -20.53 -11.45
N PHE A 41 -20.42 -19.66 -12.25
CA PHE A 41 -19.48 -18.62 -11.82
C PHE A 41 -20.03 -17.24 -12.17
N THR A 42 -19.80 -16.24 -11.33
CA THR A 42 -20.27 -14.87 -11.60
C THR A 42 -19.19 -14.09 -12.32
N ILE A 43 -19.51 -13.48 -13.45
CA ILE A 43 -18.61 -12.55 -14.14
C ILE A 43 -18.66 -11.19 -13.44
N LEU A 44 -19.86 -10.66 -13.28
CA LEU A 44 -20.11 -9.43 -12.54
C LEU A 44 -21.48 -9.42 -11.88
N SER A 45 -21.61 -8.58 -10.85
CA SER A 45 -22.87 -8.30 -10.17
C SER A 45 -22.96 -6.82 -9.78
N ILE A 46 -24.19 -6.32 -9.64
CA ILE A 46 -24.53 -4.96 -9.25
C ILE A 46 -25.54 -5.06 -8.10
N ASP A 47 -25.15 -4.54 -6.94
CA ASP A 47 -26.00 -4.50 -5.75
C ASP A 47 -27.00 -3.34 -5.85
N LYS A 48 -28.29 -3.65 -6.00
CA LYS A 48 -29.35 -2.65 -6.20
C LYS A 48 -29.68 -1.83 -4.95
N SER A 49 -29.12 -2.18 -3.79
CA SER A 49 -29.18 -1.32 -2.59
C SER A 49 -28.30 -0.07 -2.73
N LYS A 50 -27.39 -0.04 -3.71
CA LYS A 50 -26.49 1.09 -3.97
C LYS A 50 -27.10 2.13 -4.90
N SER A 51 -26.38 3.24 -5.08
CA SER A 51 -26.72 4.30 -6.03
C SER A 51 -25.66 4.44 -7.12
N MET A 52 -26.09 4.73 -8.35
CA MET A 52 -25.22 5.23 -9.41
C MET A 52 -24.97 6.72 -9.17
N GLN A 53 -23.71 7.08 -8.93
CA GLN A 53 -23.34 8.44 -8.55
C GLN A 53 -23.20 9.33 -9.79
N ALA A 54 -23.65 10.58 -9.71
CA ALA A 54 -23.45 11.56 -10.77
C ALA A 54 -22.24 12.48 -10.49
N LEU A 55 -21.52 12.85 -11.57
CA LEU A 55 -20.55 13.94 -11.62
C LEU A 55 -20.90 14.87 -12.80
N ILE A 56 -22.11 15.43 -12.72
CA ILE A 56 -22.75 16.26 -13.73
C ILE A 56 -23.56 17.33 -13.01
N SER A 57 -23.34 18.60 -13.32
CA SER A 57 -24.14 19.70 -12.75
C SER A 57 -25.63 19.54 -13.09
N ASN A 58 -26.48 19.80 -12.11
CA ASN A 58 -27.94 19.66 -12.09
C ASN A 58 -28.48 18.22 -12.23
N ALA A 59 -27.62 17.20 -12.21
CA ALA A 59 -28.05 15.80 -12.12
C ALA A 59 -28.17 15.35 -10.66
N THR A 60 -28.94 14.28 -10.42
CA THR A 60 -29.06 13.60 -9.12
C THR A 60 -28.38 12.23 -9.18
N ASP A 61 -27.97 11.71 -8.03
CA ASP A 61 -27.66 10.28 -7.91
C ASP A 61 -28.92 9.45 -8.23
N ILE A 62 -28.72 8.27 -8.83
CA ILE A 62 -29.81 7.40 -9.27
C ILE A 62 -29.76 6.11 -8.44
N PRO A 63 -30.76 5.85 -7.57
CA PRO A 63 -30.81 4.59 -6.85
C PRO A 63 -30.89 3.41 -7.83
N LEU A 64 -30.06 2.39 -7.64
CA LEU A 64 -29.96 1.28 -8.60
C LEU A 64 -31.21 0.41 -8.64
N HIS A 65 -32.01 0.37 -7.57
CA HIS A 65 -33.33 -0.27 -7.58
C HIS A 65 -34.36 0.45 -8.49
N HIS A 66 -34.08 1.69 -8.95
CA HIS A 66 -34.87 2.39 -9.97
C HIS A 66 -34.32 2.20 -11.39
N ILE A 67 -33.27 1.39 -11.56
CA ILE A 67 -32.69 1.07 -12.87
C ILE A 67 -33.15 -0.32 -13.26
N HIS A 68 -33.72 -0.42 -14.46
CA HIS A 68 -33.99 -1.66 -15.12
C HIS A 68 -32.80 -2.01 -16.02
N PHE A 69 -32.29 -3.23 -15.88
CA PHE A 69 -31.19 -3.72 -16.69
C PHE A 69 -31.73 -4.66 -17.77
N SER A 70 -31.41 -4.37 -19.03
CA SER A 70 -31.67 -5.30 -20.14
C SER A 70 -30.37 -5.67 -20.83
N ALA A 71 -30.23 -6.95 -21.15
CA ALA A 71 -29.05 -7.47 -21.81
C ALA A 71 -29.41 -8.07 -23.17
N SER A 72 -28.63 -7.70 -24.18
CA SER A 72 -28.70 -8.26 -25.54
C SER A 72 -27.30 -8.67 -25.99
N PHE A 73 -27.20 -9.78 -26.70
CA PHE A 73 -25.92 -10.34 -27.12
C PHE A 73 -25.77 -10.32 -28.64
N ASP A 74 -24.61 -9.85 -29.10
CA ASP A 74 -24.17 -9.85 -30.51
C ASP A 74 -23.07 -10.89 -30.68
N GLU A 75 -23.48 -12.07 -31.16
CA GLU A 75 -22.67 -13.29 -31.24
C GLU A 75 -21.44 -13.14 -32.16
N PRO A 76 -21.53 -12.62 -33.40
CA PRO A 76 -20.37 -12.36 -34.25
C PRO A 76 -19.25 -11.54 -33.61
N ASN A 77 -19.62 -10.67 -32.67
CA ASN A 77 -18.72 -9.74 -32.02
C ASN A 77 -18.37 -10.15 -30.58
N ALA A 78 -18.91 -11.25 -30.07
CA ALA A 78 -18.83 -11.60 -28.65
C ALA A 78 -19.15 -10.40 -27.73
N LEU A 79 -20.16 -9.61 -28.10
CA LEU A 79 -20.49 -8.34 -27.44
C LEU A 79 -21.82 -8.44 -26.70
N LEU A 80 -21.75 -8.38 -25.38
CA LEU A 80 -22.90 -8.26 -24.49
C LEU A 80 -23.19 -6.79 -24.24
N THR A 81 -24.29 -6.29 -24.78
CA THR A 81 -24.78 -4.94 -24.51
C THR A 81 -25.74 -4.95 -23.33
N ILE A 82 -25.43 -4.16 -22.31
CA ILE A 82 -26.22 -3.96 -21.10
C ILE A 82 -26.79 -2.55 -21.13
N ARG A 83 -28.10 -2.43 -21.32
CA ARG A 83 -28.82 -1.15 -21.32
C ARG A 83 -29.40 -0.88 -19.95
N LEU A 84 -29.12 0.31 -19.42
CA LEU A 84 -29.62 0.83 -18.17
C LEU A 84 -30.72 1.83 -18.49
N ALA A 85 -31.95 1.54 -18.08
CA ALA A 85 -33.10 2.44 -18.26
C ALA A 85 -33.70 2.78 -16.90
N THR A 86 -33.99 4.06 -16.65
CA THR A 86 -34.76 4.46 -15.47
C THR A 86 -36.22 4.03 -15.63
N SER A 87 -36.88 3.63 -14.55
CA SER A 87 -38.23 3.05 -14.57
C SER A 87 -39.39 3.98 -15.03
N ALA A 88 -39.11 5.07 -15.74
CA ALA A 88 -40.09 6.06 -16.17
C ALA A 88 -40.31 6.07 -17.69
N THR A 89 -40.51 4.90 -18.31
CA THR A 89 -41.15 4.76 -19.64
C THR A 89 -41.45 3.27 -19.91
N ARG A 90 -42.56 2.75 -19.38
CA ARG A 90 -43.28 1.68 -20.08
C ARG A 90 -44.55 2.29 -20.65
N SER A 91 -44.53 2.55 -21.95
CA SER A 91 -45.75 2.56 -22.75
C SER A 91 -46.37 1.18 -22.63
N VAL A 92 -47.50 1.09 -21.93
CA VAL A 92 -48.32 -0.11 -21.86
C VAL A 92 -48.77 -0.41 -23.29
N ILE A 93 -48.30 -1.55 -23.82
CA ILE A 93 -48.96 -2.19 -24.96
C ILE A 93 -50.28 -2.71 -24.39
N GLU A 94 -51.39 -2.11 -24.84
CA GLU A 94 -52.73 -2.64 -24.59
C GLU A 94 -52.84 -4.02 -25.26
N GLU A 95 -52.81 -5.08 -24.46
CA GLU A 95 -53.46 -6.33 -24.84
C GLU A 95 -54.87 -6.32 -24.25
N SER A 96 -55.84 -6.13 -25.15
CA SER A 96 -57.25 -6.35 -24.88
C SER A 96 -57.48 -7.83 -24.52
N THR A 97 -57.96 -8.08 -23.31
CA THR A 97 -58.84 -9.22 -23.07
C THR A 97 -60.01 -8.75 -22.21
N ALA A 98 -61.17 -8.74 -22.84
CA ALA A 98 -62.45 -8.54 -22.18
C ALA A 98 -62.73 -9.75 -21.28
N GLU A 99 -63.13 -9.51 -20.03
CA GLU A 99 -64.00 -10.44 -19.31
C GLU A 99 -64.82 -9.69 -18.24
N GLU A 100 -66.08 -10.07 -18.15
CA GLU A 100 -67.21 -9.40 -17.51
C GLU A 100 -67.22 -9.44 -15.97
N ASN A 101 -68.02 -8.52 -15.42
CA ASN A 101 -68.36 -8.30 -14.02
C ASN A 101 -68.73 -9.54 -13.18
N ASP A 102 -68.38 -9.51 -11.89
CA ASP A 102 -69.30 -9.94 -10.83
C ASP A 102 -69.14 -9.06 -9.58
N TRP A 103 -70.18 -8.26 -9.28
CA TRP A 103 -70.20 -7.20 -8.26
C TRP A 103 -70.91 -7.64 -6.96
N LYS A 104 -71.12 -8.95 -6.74
CA LYS A 104 -71.89 -9.46 -5.61
C LYS A 104 -71.11 -10.45 -4.72
N ASN A 105 -70.03 -10.00 -4.07
CA ASN A 105 -69.51 -10.68 -2.87
C ASN A 105 -68.50 -9.81 -2.08
N PRO A 106 -68.86 -9.17 -0.95
CA PRO A 106 -67.92 -8.35 -0.17
C PRO A 106 -67.09 -9.14 0.86
N ALA A 107 -66.91 -10.46 0.70
CA ALA A 107 -66.26 -11.31 1.71
C ALA A 107 -65.18 -12.28 1.17
N LYS A 108 -64.45 -11.90 0.11
CA LYS A 108 -63.18 -12.58 -0.24
C LYS A 108 -62.01 -11.74 0.24
N ALA A 109 -61.16 -12.34 1.07
CA ALA A 109 -59.89 -11.77 1.49
C ALA A 109 -59.15 -11.23 0.25
N GLN A 110 -58.82 -9.93 0.27
CA GLN A 110 -57.98 -9.34 -0.76
C GLN A 110 -56.72 -10.22 -0.90
N PRO A 111 -56.37 -10.67 -2.12
CA PRO A 111 -55.07 -11.29 -2.31
C PRO A 111 -54.05 -10.25 -1.88
N LYS A 112 -53.22 -10.59 -0.88
CA LYS A 112 -52.01 -9.82 -0.60
C LYS A 112 -51.30 -9.68 -1.93
N SER A 113 -51.22 -8.46 -2.46
CA SER A 113 -50.42 -8.17 -3.64
C SER A 113 -48.97 -8.49 -3.29
N ARG A 114 -48.55 -9.74 -3.55
CA ARG A 114 -47.15 -10.01 -3.80
C ARG A 114 -46.85 -9.22 -5.06
N ASN A 115 -46.17 -8.08 -4.90
CA ASN A 115 -45.40 -7.49 -5.98
C ASN A 115 -44.34 -8.53 -6.37
N VAL A 116 -44.73 -9.48 -7.23
CA VAL A 116 -43.79 -10.33 -7.95
C VAL A 116 -43.21 -9.40 -9.00
N VAL A 117 -42.10 -8.73 -8.68
CA VAL A 117 -41.26 -8.13 -9.70
C VAL A 117 -40.86 -9.28 -10.61
N ALA A 118 -41.36 -9.28 -11.85
CA ALA A 118 -41.03 -10.30 -12.82
C ALA A 118 -39.50 -10.28 -13.01
N SER A 119 -38.82 -11.35 -12.60
CA SER A 119 -37.38 -11.50 -12.82
C SER A 119 -37.15 -11.61 -14.32
N GLN A 120 -36.47 -10.62 -14.91
CA GLN A 120 -36.08 -10.69 -16.30
C GLN A 120 -34.79 -11.50 -16.38
N GLN A 121 -34.86 -12.64 -17.07
CA GLN A 121 -33.72 -13.51 -17.29
C GLN A 121 -33.50 -13.66 -18.79
N SER A 122 -32.30 -13.36 -19.26
CA SER A 122 -31.86 -13.69 -20.61
C SER A 122 -30.66 -14.62 -20.52
N SER A 123 -30.61 -15.59 -21.43
CA SER A 123 -29.49 -16.50 -21.54
C SER A 123 -29.00 -16.55 -22.98
N PHE A 124 -27.68 -16.63 -23.13
CA PHE A 124 -26.99 -16.73 -24.42
C PHE A 124 -25.85 -17.74 -24.27
N ILE A 125 -25.53 -18.43 -25.35
CA ILE A 125 -24.47 -19.43 -25.39
C ILE A 125 -23.37 -18.86 -26.28
N ILE A 126 -22.13 -18.88 -25.78
CA ILE A 126 -20.94 -18.54 -26.54
C ILE A 126 -19.97 -19.69 -26.37
N GLY A 127 -19.72 -20.43 -27.45
CA GLY A 127 -18.89 -21.63 -27.38
C GLY A 127 -19.44 -22.63 -26.36
N SER A 128 -18.60 -23.00 -25.40
CA SER A 128 -18.92 -23.97 -24.34
C SER A 128 -19.55 -23.35 -23.08
N ILE A 129 -19.80 -22.03 -23.07
CA ILE A 129 -20.30 -21.30 -21.89
C ILE A 129 -21.69 -20.74 -22.16
N LYS A 130 -22.64 -21.11 -21.30
CA LYS A 130 -23.94 -20.46 -21.18
C LYS A 130 -23.85 -19.32 -20.17
N TYR A 131 -24.15 -18.13 -20.64
CA TYR A 131 -24.26 -16.93 -19.82
C TYR A 131 -25.72 -16.67 -19.50
N THR A 132 -25.97 -16.24 -18.27
CA THR A 132 -27.29 -15.90 -17.76
C THR A 132 -27.22 -14.53 -17.13
N CYS A 133 -27.93 -13.58 -17.73
CA CYS A 133 -28.19 -12.28 -17.14
C CYS A 133 -29.49 -12.37 -16.35
N ALA A 134 -29.41 -12.11 -15.05
CA ALA A 134 -30.56 -12.07 -14.16
C ALA A 134 -30.69 -10.68 -13.55
N ASP A 135 -31.87 -10.07 -13.71
CA ASP A 135 -32.24 -8.83 -13.04
C ASP A 135 -33.34 -9.10 -12.01
N ASP A 136 -33.03 -9.01 -10.73
CA ASP A 136 -33.99 -9.16 -9.63
C ASP A 136 -34.10 -7.89 -8.78
N ALA A 137 -34.80 -7.96 -7.64
CA ALA A 137 -35.02 -6.81 -6.78
C ALA A 137 -33.77 -6.39 -5.99
N ALA A 138 -32.87 -7.32 -5.69
CA ALA A 138 -31.70 -7.12 -4.86
C ALA A 138 -30.43 -6.91 -5.69
N GLU A 139 -30.29 -7.59 -6.83
CA GLU A 139 -29.10 -7.55 -7.66
C GLU A 139 -29.40 -7.69 -9.16
N PHE A 140 -28.51 -7.14 -9.97
CA PHE A 140 -28.32 -7.56 -11.36
C PHE A 140 -27.03 -8.37 -11.44
N LYS A 141 -27.03 -9.52 -12.10
CA LYS A 141 -25.83 -10.34 -12.25
C LYS A 141 -25.72 -11.01 -13.61
N ILE A 142 -24.48 -11.30 -13.97
CA ILE A 142 -24.11 -12.08 -15.15
C ILE A 142 -23.34 -13.30 -14.66
N ASP A 143 -23.99 -14.44 -14.73
CA ASP A 143 -23.40 -15.73 -14.36
C ASP A 143 -23.07 -16.52 -15.64
N GLY A 144 -21.91 -17.19 -15.64
CA GLY A 144 -21.53 -18.19 -16.63
C GLY A 144 -21.67 -19.60 -16.06
N SER A 145 -21.94 -20.57 -16.92
CA SER A 145 -21.97 -21.99 -16.60
C SER A 145 -21.54 -22.78 -17.84
N TYR A 146 -20.87 -23.91 -17.64
CA TYR A 146 -20.59 -24.82 -18.75
C TYR A 146 -21.90 -25.37 -19.33
N VAL A 147 -21.98 -25.51 -20.66
CA VAL A 147 -23.18 -26.04 -21.33
C VAL A 147 -23.32 -27.54 -21.07
N ASP A 148 -22.22 -28.29 -21.17
CA ASP A 148 -22.21 -29.75 -21.02
C ASP A 148 -21.40 -30.19 -19.80
N HIS A 149 -20.09 -29.97 -19.84
CA HIS A 149 -19.13 -30.35 -18.80
C HIS A 149 -17.94 -29.39 -18.82
N VAL A 150 -17.19 -29.36 -17.73
CA VAL A 150 -15.87 -28.70 -17.67
C VAL A 150 -14.96 -29.31 -18.74
N PRO A 151 -14.46 -28.52 -19.71
CA PRO A 151 -13.61 -29.04 -20.77
C PRO A 151 -12.23 -29.42 -20.20
N ASP A 152 -11.64 -30.50 -20.71
CA ASP A 152 -10.27 -30.93 -20.35
C ASP A 152 -9.20 -29.97 -20.91
N GLU A 153 -9.53 -29.28 -22.01
CA GLU A 153 -8.67 -28.34 -22.73
C GLU A 153 -9.19 -26.89 -22.63
N PRO A 154 -8.31 -25.88 -22.83
CA PRO A 154 -8.73 -24.49 -22.90
C PRO A 154 -9.82 -24.23 -23.96
N ILE A 155 -10.84 -23.45 -23.59
CA ILE A 155 -11.92 -23.05 -24.52
C ILE A 155 -11.41 -22.08 -25.60
N SER A 156 -11.95 -22.19 -26.82
CA SER A 156 -11.64 -21.29 -27.93
C SER A 156 -12.30 -19.91 -27.78
N GLU A 157 -13.55 -19.86 -27.29
CA GLU A 157 -14.29 -18.62 -27.04
C GLU A 157 -13.98 -18.07 -25.64
N ASP A 158 -12.71 -17.69 -25.46
CA ASP A 158 -12.12 -17.27 -24.20
C ASP A 158 -12.35 -15.79 -23.83
N PHE A 159 -13.23 -15.08 -24.56
CA PHE A 159 -13.36 -13.64 -24.47
C PHE A 159 -14.80 -13.15 -24.62
N ILE A 160 -15.19 -12.21 -23.76
CA ILE A 160 -16.48 -11.51 -23.83
C ILE A 160 -16.31 -10.01 -23.57
N ARG A 161 -16.91 -9.20 -24.44
CA ARG A 161 -17.02 -7.74 -24.27
C ARG A 161 -18.34 -7.42 -23.62
N CYS A 162 -18.33 -6.55 -22.61
CA CYS A 162 -19.53 -6.05 -21.96
C CYS A 162 -19.60 -4.54 -22.13
N GLN A 163 -20.55 -4.06 -22.94
CA GLN A 163 -20.80 -2.64 -23.13
C GLN A 163 -21.98 -2.20 -22.26
N PHE A 164 -21.75 -1.18 -21.44
CA PHE A 164 -22.78 -0.56 -20.60
C PHE A 164 -23.25 0.72 -21.28
N ILE A 165 -24.56 0.86 -21.45
CA ILE A 165 -25.18 2.02 -22.08
C ILE A 165 -26.25 2.58 -21.14
N PHE A 166 -26.09 3.83 -20.75
CA PHE A 166 -27.07 4.58 -19.97
C PHE A 166 -27.54 5.81 -20.75
N GLU A 167 -28.83 5.87 -21.04
CA GLU A 167 -29.45 6.98 -21.78
C GLU A 167 -30.28 7.84 -20.82
N THR A 168 -29.95 9.12 -20.73
CA THR A 168 -30.69 10.08 -19.90
C THR A 168 -30.57 11.49 -20.46
N ASN A 169 -31.64 12.28 -20.37
CA ASN A 169 -31.67 13.68 -20.83
C ASN A 169 -31.11 13.89 -22.25
N SER A 170 -31.49 12.99 -23.18
CA SER A 170 -31.03 12.98 -24.58
C SER A 170 -29.50 12.85 -24.75
N LYS A 171 -28.80 12.33 -23.75
CA LYS A 171 -27.37 12.02 -23.78
C LYS A 171 -27.17 10.53 -23.49
N THR A 172 -26.16 9.96 -24.15
CA THR A 172 -25.76 8.56 -23.98
C THR A 172 -24.42 8.52 -23.27
N TYR A 173 -24.41 7.86 -22.12
CA TYR A 173 -23.21 7.57 -21.32
C TYR A 173 -22.88 6.10 -21.48
N GLN A 174 -21.64 5.79 -21.81
CA GLN A 174 -21.22 4.43 -22.09
C GLN A 174 -19.83 4.11 -21.57
N SER A 175 -19.60 2.82 -21.38
CA SER A 175 -18.31 2.24 -21.02
C SER A 175 -18.24 0.79 -21.45
N GLU A 176 -17.04 0.25 -21.60
CA GLU A 176 -16.82 -1.11 -22.06
C GLU A 176 -15.84 -1.83 -21.12
N LEU A 177 -16.18 -3.06 -20.73
CA LEU A 177 -15.34 -3.95 -19.95
C LEU A 177 -15.04 -5.20 -20.77
N HIS A 178 -13.81 -5.69 -20.63
CA HIS A 178 -13.29 -6.86 -21.33
C HIS A 178 -13.06 -7.98 -20.33
N PHE A 179 -13.63 -9.16 -20.58
CA PHE A 179 -13.46 -10.32 -19.72
C PHE A 179 -12.83 -11.46 -20.50
N TYR A 180 -11.70 -11.93 -19.99
CA TYR A 180 -11.00 -13.11 -20.50
C TYR A 180 -11.28 -14.28 -19.58
N LEU A 181 -11.71 -15.40 -20.14
CA LEU A 181 -12.06 -16.62 -19.45
C LEU A 181 -10.86 -17.57 -19.44
N ALA A 182 -10.20 -17.66 -18.28
CA ALA A 182 -9.01 -18.46 -18.11
C ALA A 182 -9.36 -19.88 -17.66
N HIS A 183 -9.05 -20.85 -18.52
CA HIS A 183 -9.05 -22.25 -18.14
C HIS A 183 -7.96 -22.53 -17.08
N ALA A 184 -8.20 -23.51 -16.21
CA ALA A 184 -7.30 -23.82 -15.11
C ALA A 184 -5.86 -24.09 -15.58
N SER A 185 -5.69 -24.84 -16.67
CA SER A 185 -4.36 -25.20 -17.19
C SER A 185 -3.53 -24.03 -17.72
N SER A 186 -4.14 -22.89 -18.04
CA SER A 186 -3.46 -21.71 -18.60
C SER A 186 -3.52 -20.48 -17.69
N PHE A 187 -4.06 -20.63 -16.47
CA PHE A 187 -4.16 -19.54 -15.50
C PHE A 187 -2.97 -19.50 -14.54
N HIS A 188 -2.40 -18.30 -14.40
CA HIS A 188 -1.34 -18.00 -13.45
C HIS A 188 -1.67 -16.77 -12.62
N HIS A 189 -1.52 -16.87 -11.31
CA HIS A 189 -1.69 -15.74 -10.39
C HIS A 189 -0.35 -15.45 -9.70
N PHE A 190 0.20 -14.29 -9.99
CA PHE A 190 1.44 -13.79 -9.40
C PHE A 190 1.12 -12.80 -8.29
N GLY A 191 1.73 -12.99 -7.12
CA GLY A 191 1.69 -12.07 -6.00
C GLY A 191 3.10 -11.54 -5.73
N LEU A 192 3.31 -10.25 -5.95
CA LEU A 192 4.59 -9.58 -5.71
C LEU A 192 4.47 -8.58 -4.56
N ASP A 193 5.31 -8.73 -3.56
CA ASP A 193 5.64 -7.67 -2.61
C ASP A 193 6.99 -7.10 -3.02
N PHE A 194 6.95 -5.92 -3.64
CA PHE A 194 8.15 -5.17 -4.01
C PHE A 194 8.71 -4.43 -2.78
N GLY A 195 9.13 -5.16 -1.75
CA GLY A 195 9.41 -4.59 -0.44
C GLY A 195 10.53 -3.53 -0.41
N SER A 196 10.41 -2.61 0.55
CA SER A 196 11.41 -1.57 0.85
C SER A 196 12.77 -2.14 1.27
N GLU A 197 12.76 -3.31 1.92
CA GLU A 197 13.94 -4.03 2.41
C GLU A 197 14.33 -5.21 1.53
N SER A 198 13.34 -6.02 1.17
CA SER A 198 13.51 -7.18 0.31
C SER A 198 12.20 -7.45 -0.40
N SER A 199 12.28 -7.90 -1.64
CA SER A 199 11.14 -8.29 -2.44
C SER A 199 10.93 -9.79 -2.37
N GLN A 200 9.68 -10.21 -2.45
CA GLN A 200 9.26 -11.61 -2.38
C GLN A 200 8.14 -11.88 -3.37
N LEU A 201 8.10 -13.11 -3.87
CA LEU A 201 7.17 -13.54 -4.91
C LEU A 201 6.50 -14.86 -4.50
N LYS A 202 5.18 -14.92 -4.70
CA LYS A 202 4.41 -16.17 -4.69
C LYS A 202 3.71 -16.34 -6.02
N VAL A 203 3.65 -17.58 -6.47
CA VAL A 203 2.95 -17.96 -7.70
C VAL A 203 1.93 -19.03 -7.36
N SER A 204 0.70 -18.81 -7.80
CA SER A 204 -0.33 -19.83 -7.82
C SER A 204 -0.61 -20.25 -9.25
N SER A 205 -0.60 -21.55 -9.49
CA SER A 205 -1.03 -22.16 -10.75
C SER A 205 -1.76 -23.46 -10.45
N TYR A 206 -2.42 -24.00 -11.46
CA TYR A 206 -3.11 -25.28 -11.35
C TYR A 206 -2.21 -26.43 -11.75
N GLN A 207 -2.26 -27.51 -10.99
CA GLN A 207 -1.60 -28.77 -11.33
C GLN A 207 -2.63 -29.86 -11.62
N PRO A 208 -2.45 -30.67 -12.66
CA PRO A 208 -3.33 -31.81 -12.92
C PRO A 208 -3.17 -32.88 -11.83
N VAL A 209 -4.29 -33.38 -11.32
CA VAL A 209 -4.41 -34.47 -10.34
C VAL A 209 -5.51 -35.40 -10.84
N GLY A 210 -5.12 -36.41 -11.63
CA GLY A 210 -6.08 -37.24 -12.37
C GLY A 210 -6.81 -36.41 -13.44
N HIS A 211 -8.14 -36.47 -13.47
CA HIS A 211 -9.00 -35.67 -14.36
C HIS A 211 -9.39 -34.30 -13.77
N HIS A 212 -8.81 -33.90 -12.64
CA HIS A 212 -9.12 -32.63 -11.99
C HIS A 212 -7.86 -31.78 -11.89
N TYR A 213 -8.04 -30.48 -11.77
CA TYR A 213 -6.95 -29.56 -11.46
C TYR A 213 -6.97 -29.24 -9.97
N GLN A 214 -5.81 -29.01 -9.36
CA GLN A 214 -5.70 -28.50 -8.00
C GLN A 214 -4.86 -27.23 -8.01
N LYS A 215 -5.42 -26.15 -7.45
CA LYS A 215 -4.68 -24.89 -7.28
C LYS A 215 -3.57 -25.10 -6.26
N LYS A 216 -2.32 -24.80 -6.65
CA LYS A 216 -1.18 -24.84 -5.74
C LYS A 216 -0.49 -23.48 -5.74
N THR A 217 -0.38 -22.90 -4.54
CA THR A 217 0.39 -21.69 -4.31
C THR A 217 1.76 -22.09 -3.77
N LYS A 218 2.83 -21.58 -4.37
CA LYS A 218 4.20 -21.83 -3.95
C LYS A 218 4.96 -20.51 -3.83
N SER A 219 5.71 -20.36 -2.73
CA SER A 219 6.81 -19.39 -2.68
C SER A 219 7.82 -19.71 -3.76
N LYS A 220 8.33 -18.67 -4.40
CA LYS A 220 9.37 -18.77 -5.41
C LYS A 220 10.56 -17.97 -4.94
N ASN A 221 11.75 -18.55 -5.05
CA ASN A 221 12.99 -17.85 -4.72
C ASN A 221 13.27 -16.81 -5.80
N LEU A 222 12.86 -15.57 -5.52
CA LEU A 222 12.95 -14.47 -6.48
C LEU A 222 14.42 -14.12 -6.79
N PHE A 223 15.32 -14.28 -5.81
CA PHE A 223 16.75 -14.07 -6.01
C PHE A 223 17.33 -15.07 -7.02
N GLU A 224 17.07 -16.38 -6.85
CA GLU A 224 17.53 -17.40 -7.82
C GLU A 224 16.98 -17.12 -9.21
N MET A 225 15.67 -16.83 -9.32
CA MET A 225 15.04 -16.56 -10.63
C MET A 225 15.70 -15.41 -11.36
N VAL A 226 16.01 -14.32 -10.65
CA VAL A 226 16.67 -13.15 -11.25
C VAL A 226 18.14 -13.46 -11.58
N LYS A 227 18.81 -14.28 -10.77
CA LYS A 227 20.19 -14.72 -11.01
C LYS A 227 20.28 -15.58 -12.28
N ASP A 228 19.38 -16.54 -12.41
CA ASP A 228 19.28 -17.44 -13.56
C ASP A 228 18.89 -16.67 -14.82
N PHE A 229 17.93 -15.74 -14.73
CA PHE A 229 17.56 -14.83 -15.81
C PHE A 229 18.76 -14.01 -16.32
N LYS A 230 19.69 -13.64 -15.43
CA LYS A 230 20.93 -12.93 -15.79
C LYS A 230 22.07 -13.85 -16.24
N GLY A 231 21.87 -15.17 -16.26
CA GLY A 231 22.90 -16.13 -16.62
C GLY A 231 24.11 -16.15 -15.69
N MET A 232 23.92 -15.74 -14.43
CA MET A 232 25.00 -15.68 -13.43
C MET A 232 25.18 -17.04 -12.76
N THR A 233 26.43 -17.48 -12.58
CA THR A 233 26.78 -18.85 -12.14
C THR A 233 27.43 -18.90 -10.77
N GLU A 234 27.77 -17.75 -10.21
CA GLU A 234 28.43 -17.59 -8.92
C GLU A 234 27.56 -18.07 -7.76
N SER A 235 28.18 -18.33 -6.60
CA SER A 235 27.44 -18.80 -5.43
C SER A 235 26.50 -17.71 -4.93
N ASN A 236 25.32 -18.10 -4.44
CA ASN A 236 24.33 -17.16 -3.94
C ASN A 236 24.90 -16.29 -2.80
N GLN A 237 25.78 -16.88 -1.98
CA GLN A 237 26.45 -16.18 -0.88
C GLN A 237 27.41 -15.08 -1.33
N ASP A 238 27.83 -15.10 -2.59
CA ASP A 238 28.72 -14.09 -3.17
C ASP A 238 27.96 -12.80 -3.48
N PHE A 239 26.62 -12.80 -3.51
CA PHE A 239 25.82 -11.61 -3.81
C PHE A 239 25.39 -10.87 -2.54
N ILE A 240 25.35 -9.54 -2.62
CA ILE A 240 24.89 -8.72 -1.49
C ILE A 240 23.37 -8.77 -1.33
N GLN A 241 22.65 -9.06 -2.42
CA GLN A 241 21.18 -9.13 -2.43
C GLN A 241 20.65 -10.44 -1.85
N HIS A 242 21.50 -11.46 -1.70
CA HIS A 242 21.11 -12.74 -1.14
C HIS A 242 20.83 -12.61 0.37
N GLU A 243 19.69 -13.17 0.80
CA GLU A 243 19.31 -13.30 2.20
C GLU A 243 19.23 -14.79 2.57
N PRO A 244 20.17 -15.30 3.38
CA PRO A 244 20.23 -16.73 3.71
C PRO A 244 18.93 -17.24 4.34
N ASN A 245 18.53 -18.47 3.97
CA ASN A 245 17.34 -19.16 4.49
C ASN A 245 16.01 -18.44 4.18
N THR A 246 15.96 -17.67 3.10
CA THR A 246 14.74 -17.01 2.63
C THR A 246 14.60 -17.15 1.11
N ASP A 247 13.39 -16.93 0.61
CA ASP A 247 13.10 -16.86 -0.83
C ASP A 247 13.15 -15.41 -1.37
N PHE A 248 13.79 -14.50 -0.63
CA PHE A 248 13.73 -13.06 -0.86
C PHE A 248 14.95 -12.54 -1.62
N ILE A 249 14.77 -11.42 -2.32
CA ILE A 249 15.86 -10.60 -2.85
C ILE A 249 15.93 -9.28 -2.09
N LYS A 250 17.06 -8.94 -1.46
CA LYS A 250 17.21 -7.65 -0.78
C LYS A 250 17.15 -6.51 -1.80
N SER A 251 16.42 -5.46 -1.44
CA SER A 251 16.17 -4.28 -2.27
C SER A 251 17.35 -3.30 -2.22
N ILE A 252 18.54 -3.78 -2.61
CA ILE A 252 19.78 -3.01 -2.70
C ILE A 252 20.16 -2.91 -4.17
N PHE A 253 19.95 -1.74 -4.77
CA PHE A 253 20.14 -1.51 -6.20
C PHE A 253 21.19 -0.42 -6.46
N PHE A 254 21.83 -0.42 -7.63
CA PHE A 254 22.84 0.57 -7.98
C PHE A 254 22.55 1.17 -9.35
N LEU A 255 22.40 2.50 -9.39
CA LEU A 255 22.18 3.25 -10.62
C LEU A 255 23.43 4.07 -10.95
N LYS A 256 23.85 4.00 -12.21
CA LYS A 256 25.06 4.67 -12.69
C LYS A 256 24.91 6.18 -12.57
N LYS A 257 25.94 6.86 -12.07
CA LYS A 257 25.98 8.33 -11.93
C LYS A 257 25.97 9.04 -13.29
N LYS A 258 26.46 8.38 -14.34
CA LYS A 258 26.46 8.89 -15.72
C LYS A 258 25.70 7.92 -16.62
N LEU A 259 24.55 8.35 -17.12
CA LEU A 259 23.63 7.61 -17.98
C LEU A 259 23.83 8.02 -19.43
N SER A 260 23.83 7.06 -20.33
CA SER A 260 23.94 7.27 -21.77
C SER A 260 22.55 7.31 -22.40
N ASN A 261 22.31 8.25 -23.33
CA ASN A 261 21.05 8.34 -24.08
C ASN A 261 19.78 8.53 -23.24
N PHE A 262 19.89 9.06 -22.02
CA PHE A 262 18.73 9.26 -21.15
C PHE A 262 17.69 10.23 -21.74
N SER A 263 16.42 9.86 -21.60
CA SER A 263 15.25 10.63 -22.01
C SER A 263 14.18 10.59 -20.92
N LEU A 264 13.66 11.76 -20.52
CA LEU A 264 12.54 11.87 -19.57
C LEU A 264 11.23 11.27 -20.10
N LYS A 265 11.12 11.10 -21.43
CA LYS A 265 9.93 10.49 -22.05
C LYS A 265 9.94 8.97 -21.91
N ASP A 266 11.11 8.39 -21.64
CA ASP A 266 11.26 6.96 -21.54
C ASP A 266 10.76 6.50 -20.17
N LYS A 267 10.15 5.32 -20.17
CA LYS A 267 9.65 4.70 -18.93
C LYS A 267 10.67 3.76 -18.28
N PHE A 268 11.75 3.43 -18.98
CA PHE A 268 12.74 2.43 -18.56
C PHE A 268 14.15 2.97 -18.79
N ILE A 269 15.07 2.58 -17.92
CA ILE A 269 16.51 2.67 -18.19
C ILE A 269 16.82 1.76 -19.38
N GLN A 270 17.45 2.31 -20.42
CA GLN A 270 17.63 1.64 -21.72
C GLN A 270 18.79 0.65 -21.71
N ASN A 271 19.89 0.98 -21.02
CA ASN A 271 21.09 0.16 -20.97
C ASN A 271 21.10 -0.68 -19.69
N ASP A 272 21.12 -2.00 -19.83
CA ASP A 272 21.13 -2.94 -18.70
C ASP A 272 22.31 -2.72 -17.74
N ASP A 273 23.46 -2.25 -18.25
CA ASP A 273 24.66 -1.99 -17.45
C ASP A 273 24.55 -0.74 -16.55
N GLU A 274 23.52 0.09 -16.76
CA GLU A 274 23.31 1.32 -16.00
C GLU A 274 22.58 1.10 -14.68
N LEU A 275 21.86 -0.02 -14.54
CA LEU A 275 21.11 -0.36 -13.34
C LEU A 275 21.42 -1.79 -12.90
N LYS A 276 22.22 -1.93 -11.83
CA LYS A 276 22.54 -3.22 -11.24
C LYS A 276 21.57 -3.56 -10.10
N TYR A 277 20.93 -4.72 -10.19
CA TYR A 277 20.12 -5.30 -9.11
C TYR A 277 20.61 -6.65 -8.61
N LEU A 278 21.71 -7.15 -9.17
CA LEU A 278 22.54 -8.21 -8.60
C LEU A 278 23.99 -7.72 -8.63
N VAL A 279 24.66 -7.75 -7.47
CA VAL A 279 26.04 -7.29 -7.31
C VAL A 279 26.79 -8.27 -6.41
N GLN A 280 27.92 -8.76 -6.90
CA GLN A 280 28.82 -9.60 -6.11
C GLN A 280 29.54 -8.76 -5.05
N LYS A 281 29.81 -9.35 -3.89
CA LYS A 281 30.47 -8.71 -2.74
C LYS A 281 31.86 -8.19 -3.07
N ASN A 282 32.59 -8.89 -3.94
CA ASN A 282 33.92 -8.48 -4.43
C ASN A 282 33.88 -7.23 -5.33
N GLU A 283 32.75 -6.96 -5.99
CA GLU A 283 32.54 -5.75 -6.80
C GLU A 283 32.24 -4.53 -5.94
N LEU A 284 31.93 -4.70 -4.65
CA LEU A 284 31.60 -3.62 -3.73
C LEU A 284 32.86 -2.90 -3.26
N ASN A 285 33.59 -2.34 -4.23
CA ASN A 285 34.83 -1.61 -4.07
C ASN A 285 34.65 -0.14 -4.51
N SER A 286 35.70 0.65 -4.34
CA SER A 286 35.72 2.07 -4.69
C SER A 286 35.34 2.34 -6.15
N THR A 287 35.63 1.43 -7.08
CA THR A 287 35.27 1.57 -8.50
C THR A 287 33.75 1.59 -8.71
N LEU A 288 33.03 0.65 -8.08
CA LEU A 288 31.57 0.62 -8.15
C LEU A 288 30.97 1.85 -7.48
N THR A 289 31.39 2.20 -6.26
CA THR A 289 30.82 3.33 -5.51
C THR A 289 31.17 4.70 -6.13
N ASN A 290 32.25 4.78 -6.89
CA ASN A 290 32.61 5.98 -7.64
C ASN A 290 31.72 6.17 -8.87
N GLN A 291 31.31 5.09 -9.53
CA GLN A 291 30.53 5.14 -10.76
C GLN A 291 29.01 5.04 -10.53
N PHE A 292 28.56 4.51 -9.39
CA PHE A 292 27.15 4.24 -9.11
C PHE A 292 26.69 4.86 -7.78
N HIS A 293 25.43 5.28 -7.74
CA HIS A 293 24.70 5.54 -6.51
C HIS A 293 23.93 4.29 -6.09
N GLN A 294 23.90 4.01 -4.79
CA GLN A 294 23.08 2.93 -4.25
C GLN A 294 21.68 3.49 -4.03
N LEU A 295 20.68 2.92 -4.69
CA LEU A 295 19.28 3.23 -4.47
C LEU A 295 18.77 2.33 -3.35
N SER A 296 18.33 2.95 -2.27
CA SER A 296 17.77 2.25 -1.11
C SER A 296 16.29 2.63 -0.98
N ASN A 297 15.44 1.63 -0.73
CA ASN A 297 14.02 1.80 -0.45
C ASN A 297 13.28 2.68 -1.50
N LEU A 298 13.24 2.21 -2.75
CA LEU A 298 12.59 2.91 -3.87
C LEU A 298 11.12 3.27 -3.59
N LYS A 299 10.40 2.43 -2.84
CA LYS A 299 9.02 2.70 -2.39
C LYS A 299 8.90 4.07 -1.71
N LEU A 300 9.84 4.43 -0.84
CA LEU A 300 9.85 5.75 -0.16
C LEU A 300 10.44 6.88 -1.02
N ALA A 301 11.42 6.58 -1.87
CA ALA A 301 12.03 7.57 -2.76
C ALA A 301 10.99 8.19 -3.74
N HIS A 302 9.92 7.47 -4.07
CA HIS A 302 8.80 7.98 -4.88
C HIS A 302 8.14 9.25 -4.30
N LYS A 303 8.22 9.50 -3.00
CA LYS A 303 7.56 10.65 -2.36
C LYS A 303 8.41 11.90 -2.17
N HIS A 304 9.75 11.78 -2.19
CA HIS A 304 10.59 12.80 -1.57
C HIS A 304 11.92 13.09 -2.30
N GLY A 305 11.96 13.14 -3.63
CA GLY A 305 13.24 13.32 -4.30
C GLY A 305 13.90 14.69 -4.15
N GLU A 306 13.20 15.70 -3.61
CA GLU A 306 13.84 16.96 -3.19
C GLU A 306 14.89 16.76 -2.09
N ILE A 307 14.65 15.82 -1.16
CA ILE A 307 15.58 15.45 -0.08
C ILE A 307 16.76 14.66 -0.65
N LEU A 308 16.60 14.13 -1.86
CA LEU A 308 17.55 13.27 -2.56
C LEU A 308 18.39 14.02 -3.57
N ARG A 309 18.31 15.37 -3.58
CA ARG A 309 19.13 16.25 -4.43
C ARG A 309 20.63 16.09 -4.24
N PHE A 310 21.08 15.51 -3.12
CA PHE A 310 22.50 15.19 -2.90
C PHE A 310 23.02 14.05 -3.80
N MET A 311 22.15 13.27 -4.44
CA MET A 311 22.57 12.27 -5.42
C MET A 311 22.67 12.90 -6.81
N ASP A 312 23.88 13.26 -7.20
CA ASP A 312 24.15 13.84 -8.52
C ASP A 312 24.16 12.76 -9.61
N PHE A 313 23.30 12.92 -10.61
CA PHE A 313 23.29 12.11 -11.83
C PHE A 313 23.54 13.01 -13.05
N GLN A 314 24.06 12.41 -14.12
CA GLN A 314 24.32 13.09 -15.38
C GLN A 314 23.80 12.25 -16.55
N SER A 315 23.09 12.88 -17.48
CA SER A 315 22.84 12.32 -18.81
C SER A 315 23.93 12.79 -19.77
N VAL A 316 24.47 11.86 -20.57
CA VAL A 316 25.43 12.11 -21.63
C VAL A 316 24.81 11.72 -22.97
N GLN A 317 24.68 12.69 -23.87
CA GLN A 317 24.24 12.51 -25.26
C GLN A 317 25.23 13.23 -26.19
N GLY A 318 26.16 12.47 -26.78
CA GLY A 318 27.29 13.04 -27.51
C GLY A 318 28.13 13.94 -26.59
N GLU A 319 28.34 15.20 -26.99
CA GLU A 319 29.06 16.19 -26.19
C GLU A 319 28.19 16.89 -25.13
N ARG A 320 26.87 16.69 -25.14
CA ARG A 320 25.95 17.35 -24.19
C ARG A 320 25.87 16.57 -22.90
N VAL A 321 26.17 17.25 -21.79
CA VAL A 321 25.99 16.73 -20.43
C VAL A 321 24.88 17.51 -19.74
N ARG A 322 23.88 16.80 -19.20
CA ARG A 322 22.77 17.39 -18.44
C ARG A 322 22.76 16.81 -17.03
N SER A 323 22.68 17.68 -16.01
CA SER A 323 22.45 17.24 -14.63
C SER A 323 21.03 16.71 -14.46
N LEU A 324 20.89 15.61 -13.71
CA LEU A 324 19.65 14.94 -13.39
C LEU A 324 19.55 14.75 -11.89
N SER A 325 18.32 14.76 -11.38
CA SER A 325 17.99 14.40 -10.01
C SER A 325 17.51 12.95 -9.91
N LEU A 326 17.44 12.41 -8.69
CA LEU A 326 16.77 11.11 -8.50
C LEU A 326 15.28 11.19 -8.83
N ASP A 327 14.62 12.34 -8.69
CA ASP A 327 13.22 12.49 -9.08
C ASP A 327 13.00 12.21 -10.58
N ASP A 328 13.97 12.60 -11.42
CA ASP A 328 13.95 12.34 -12.86
C ASP A 328 14.08 10.84 -13.19
N LEU A 329 14.71 10.07 -12.29
CA LEU A 329 15.19 8.71 -12.56
C LEU A 329 14.45 7.61 -11.81
N LYS A 330 13.89 7.91 -10.63
CA LYS A 330 13.32 6.90 -9.72
C LYS A 330 12.24 6.06 -10.37
N ASN A 331 11.39 6.66 -11.19
CA ASN A 331 10.31 5.95 -11.88
C ASN A 331 10.86 5.03 -12.97
N GLN A 332 11.91 5.44 -13.69
CA GLN A 332 12.56 4.60 -14.69
C GLN A 332 13.30 3.43 -14.04
N ALA A 333 14.05 3.69 -12.96
CA ALA A 333 14.75 2.65 -12.22
C ALA A 333 13.77 1.63 -11.62
N TYR A 334 12.70 2.10 -10.96
CA TYR A 334 11.63 1.25 -10.45
C TYR A 334 10.98 0.40 -11.54
N SER A 335 10.63 1.00 -12.67
CA SER A 335 10.00 0.31 -13.81
C SER A 335 10.92 -0.74 -14.43
N THR A 336 12.23 -0.46 -14.56
CA THR A 336 13.21 -1.41 -15.09
C THR A 336 13.42 -2.60 -14.16
N ILE A 337 13.47 -2.39 -12.84
CA ILE A 337 13.58 -3.49 -11.87
C ILE A 337 12.31 -4.34 -11.89
N LEU A 338 11.13 -3.73 -11.86
CA LEU A 338 9.86 -4.45 -11.96
C LEU A 338 9.78 -5.26 -13.26
N LYS A 339 10.16 -4.67 -14.40
CA LYS A 339 10.21 -5.38 -15.69
C LYS A 339 11.07 -6.63 -15.57
N SER A 340 12.27 -6.48 -14.99
CA SER A 340 13.23 -7.57 -14.84
C SER A 340 12.70 -8.69 -13.94
N PHE A 341 12.04 -8.34 -12.82
CA PHE A 341 11.45 -9.33 -11.92
C PHE A 341 10.27 -10.05 -12.56
N ILE A 342 9.41 -9.32 -13.29
CA ILE A 342 8.28 -9.90 -14.02
C ILE A 342 8.79 -10.84 -15.12
N GLU A 343 9.77 -10.41 -15.91
CA GLU A 343 10.34 -11.20 -17.00
C GLU A 343 11.06 -12.46 -16.49
N ALA A 344 11.87 -12.34 -15.43
CA ALA A 344 12.49 -13.48 -14.76
C ALA A 344 11.43 -14.47 -14.24
N THR A 345 10.32 -13.97 -13.69
CA THR A 345 9.21 -14.81 -13.23
C THR A 345 8.55 -15.55 -14.38
N LEU A 346 8.26 -14.86 -15.49
CA LEU A 346 7.61 -15.46 -16.65
C LEU A 346 8.47 -16.59 -17.23
N GLN A 347 9.77 -16.37 -17.44
CA GLN A 347 10.67 -17.39 -17.97
C GLN A 347 10.71 -18.67 -17.12
N HIS A 348 10.51 -18.56 -15.80
CA HIS A 348 10.52 -19.71 -14.88
C HIS A 348 9.17 -20.40 -14.69
N VAL A 349 8.08 -19.77 -15.11
CA VAL A 349 6.71 -20.26 -14.84
C VAL A 349 5.98 -20.65 -16.12
N ILE A 350 6.27 -19.96 -17.22
CA ILE A 350 5.68 -20.19 -18.53
C ILE A 350 6.66 -21.04 -19.34
N ASP A 351 6.27 -22.27 -19.64
CA ASP A 351 7.05 -23.15 -20.52
C ASP A 351 7.01 -22.62 -21.96
N GLU A 352 8.09 -22.82 -22.74
CA GLU A 352 8.18 -22.34 -24.13
C GLU A 352 7.05 -22.86 -25.03
N ASP A 353 6.57 -24.08 -24.75
CA ASP A 353 5.46 -24.74 -25.45
C ASP A 353 4.08 -24.27 -24.99
N SER A 354 3.99 -23.57 -23.85
CA SER A 354 2.72 -23.11 -23.31
C SER A 354 2.17 -21.95 -24.16
N ARG A 355 0.88 -22.03 -24.49
CA ARG A 355 0.19 -21.00 -25.30
C ARG A 355 -1.01 -20.44 -24.55
N ASN A 356 -1.34 -19.21 -24.90
CA ASN A 356 -2.54 -18.52 -24.41
C ASN A 356 -2.66 -18.46 -22.88
N ASN A 357 -1.57 -18.14 -22.19
CA ASN A 357 -1.56 -17.97 -20.74
C ASN A 357 -2.30 -16.69 -20.31
N TYR A 358 -2.99 -16.79 -19.18
CA TYR A 358 -3.72 -15.71 -18.54
C TYR A 358 -3.07 -15.37 -17.21
N ILE A 359 -2.71 -14.09 -17.04
CA ILE A 359 -1.92 -13.67 -15.89
C ILE A 359 -2.75 -12.73 -15.02
N ARG A 360 -3.01 -13.10 -13.78
CA ARG A 360 -3.40 -12.14 -12.75
C ARG A 360 -2.16 -11.72 -11.98
N PHE A 361 -1.77 -10.46 -12.09
CA PHE A 361 -0.64 -9.88 -11.37
C PHE A 361 -1.14 -9.01 -10.22
N THR A 362 -0.93 -9.45 -8.99
CA THR A 362 -1.25 -8.68 -7.78
C THR A 362 0.02 -8.12 -7.18
N ILE A 363 0.08 -6.79 -7.05
CA ILE A 363 1.18 -6.10 -6.37
C ILE A 363 0.73 -5.53 -5.03
N LEU A 364 1.53 -5.77 -3.98
CA LEU A 364 1.32 -5.14 -2.69
C LEU A 364 1.86 -3.72 -2.68
N VAL A 365 1.05 -2.79 -2.18
CA VAL A 365 1.38 -1.37 -2.05
C VAL A 365 1.33 -0.94 -0.59
N PRO A 366 2.25 -0.08 -0.13
CA PRO A 366 2.23 0.43 1.23
C PRO A 366 1.10 1.47 1.38
N ASN A 367 0.56 1.60 2.59
CA ASN A 367 -0.53 2.54 2.90
C ASN A 367 -0.08 4.00 2.83
N ILE A 368 1.23 4.24 2.87
CA ILE A 368 1.75 5.58 2.65
C ILE A 368 1.47 6.07 1.23
N TYR A 369 1.31 5.22 0.21
CA TYR A 369 1.10 5.65 -1.19
C TYR A 369 -0.13 6.56 -1.36
N SER A 370 -0.09 7.40 -2.38
CA SER A 370 -1.23 8.18 -2.87
C SER A 370 -1.92 7.44 -4.01
N ILE A 371 -3.13 7.89 -4.36
CA ILE A 371 -3.87 7.36 -5.53
C ILE A 371 -3.05 7.47 -6.81
N HIS A 372 -2.33 8.58 -7.00
CA HIS A 372 -1.49 8.77 -8.18
C HIS A 372 -0.34 7.76 -8.25
N GLU A 373 0.28 7.42 -7.12
CA GLU A 373 1.37 6.42 -7.06
C GLU A 373 0.86 5.01 -7.35
N VAL A 374 -0.32 4.64 -6.83
CA VAL A 374 -0.96 3.35 -7.13
C VAL A 374 -1.36 3.26 -8.60
N ALA A 375 -1.97 4.31 -9.16
CA ALA A 375 -2.34 4.37 -10.57
C ALA A 375 -1.12 4.29 -11.49
N ASN A 376 -0.04 5.04 -11.17
CA ASN A 376 1.22 4.98 -11.92
C ASN A 376 1.84 3.58 -11.87
N THR A 377 1.84 2.92 -10.71
CA THR A 377 2.34 1.55 -10.56
C THR A 377 1.58 0.58 -11.48
N LYS A 378 0.25 0.65 -11.51
CA LYS A 378 -0.57 -0.15 -12.44
C LYS A 378 -0.27 0.16 -13.90
N ALA A 379 -0.11 1.44 -14.26
CA ALA A 379 0.18 1.86 -15.62
C ALA A 379 1.54 1.33 -16.09
N VAL A 380 2.55 1.35 -15.22
CA VAL A 380 3.88 0.78 -15.48
C VAL A 380 3.80 -0.72 -15.71
N ILE A 381 3.13 -1.48 -14.84
CA ILE A 381 3.01 -2.94 -14.98
C ILE A 381 2.24 -3.32 -16.25
N ASN A 382 1.17 -2.59 -16.58
CA ASN A 382 0.45 -2.79 -17.84
C ASN A 382 1.33 -2.52 -19.07
N ASP A 383 2.18 -1.49 -19.02
CA ASP A 383 3.14 -1.20 -20.09
C ASP A 383 4.19 -2.31 -20.23
N ILE A 384 4.66 -2.86 -19.10
CA ILE A 384 5.57 -4.01 -19.05
C ILE A 384 4.95 -5.22 -19.75
N PHE A 385 3.76 -5.66 -19.33
CA PHE A 385 3.11 -6.82 -19.96
C PHE A 385 2.81 -6.60 -21.44
N ARG A 386 2.38 -5.40 -21.83
CA ARG A 386 2.16 -5.06 -23.24
C ARG A 386 3.43 -5.19 -24.06
N LYS A 387 4.57 -4.73 -23.54
CA LYS A 387 5.87 -4.88 -24.21
C LYS A 387 6.31 -6.33 -24.27
N LEU A 388 6.18 -7.07 -23.17
CA LEU A 388 6.55 -8.49 -23.11
C LEU A 388 5.71 -9.32 -24.10
N GLN A 389 4.40 -9.11 -24.17
CA GLN A 389 3.53 -9.80 -25.13
C GLN A 389 3.95 -9.60 -26.60
N GLN A 390 4.60 -8.47 -26.92
CA GLN A 390 5.09 -8.13 -28.26
C GLN A 390 6.52 -8.64 -28.52
N MET A 391 7.22 -9.17 -27.52
CA MET A 391 8.55 -9.72 -27.69
C MET A 391 8.46 -11.13 -28.30
N PRO A 392 9.35 -11.50 -29.24
CA PRO A 392 9.33 -12.82 -29.87
C PRO A 392 9.35 -13.99 -28.89
N ALA A 393 10.00 -13.83 -27.73
CA ALA A 393 10.08 -14.86 -26.69
C ALA A 393 8.73 -15.17 -26.01
N TYR A 394 7.76 -14.24 -26.04
CA TYR A 394 6.46 -14.39 -25.38
C TYR A 394 5.27 -14.18 -26.34
N GLU A 395 5.55 -13.95 -27.63
CA GLU A 395 4.54 -13.79 -28.66
C GLU A 395 3.67 -15.05 -28.73
N GLY A 396 2.35 -14.89 -28.58
CA GLY A 396 1.39 -16.01 -28.52
C GLY A 396 1.40 -16.81 -27.21
N GLN A 397 2.35 -16.57 -26.30
CA GLN A 397 2.35 -17.21 -24.97
C GLN A 397 1.46 -16.48 -23.98
N ILE A 398 1.40 -15.14 -24.02
CA ILE A 398 0.55 -14.34 -23.12
C ILE A 398 -0.69 -13.89 -23.89
N ARG A 399 -1.88 -14.39 -23.50
CA ARG A 399 -3.15 -14.00 -24.11
C ARG A 399 -3.69 -12.71 -23.52
N ALA A 400 -3.76 -12.64 -22.18
CA ALA A 400 -4.28 -11.49 -21.46
C ALA A 400 -3.71 -11.40 -20.04
N TRP A 401 -3.78 -10.22 -19.45
CA TRP A 401 -3.39 -10.00 -18.06
C TRP A 401 -4.34 -9.06 -17.33
N GLU A 402 -4.38 -9.18 -16.01
CA GLU A 402 -5.05 -8.26 -15.09
C GLU A 402 -4.05 -7.79 -14.03
N VAL A 403 -3.94 -6.47 -13.84
CA VAL A 403 -3.14 -5.90 -12.74
C VAL A 403 -4.05 -5.49 -11.59
N VAL A 404 -3.77 -6.03 -10.39
CA VAL A 404 -4.49 -5.76 -9.15
C VAL A 404 -3.50 -5.20 -8.12
N THR A 405 -3.96 -4.26 -7.29
CA THR A 405 -3.18 -3.72 -6.17
C THR A 405 -3.87 -4.10 -4.86
N VAL A 406 -3.13 -4.42 -3.82
CA VAL A 406 -3.69 -4.63 -2.48
C VAL A 406 -2.78 -3.96 -1.46
N SER A 407 -3.36 -3.36 -0.42
CA SER A 407 -2.57 -2.83 0.70
C SER A 407 -1.84 -3.95 1.42
N GLU A 408 -0.58 -3.73 1.81
CA GLU A 408 0.22 -4.68 2.61
C GLU A 408 -0.51 -5.09 3.90
N SER A 409 -1.05 -4.12 4.64
CA SER A 409 -1.79 -4.36 5.89
C SER A 409 -3.08 -5.17 5.68
N ASP A 410 -3.86 -4.88 4.64
CA ASP A 410 -5.09 -5.63 4.36
C ASP A 410 -4.79 -7.05 3.86
N ALA A 411 -3.71 -7.21 3.09
CA ALA A 411 -3.26 -8.54 2.67
C ALA A 411 -2.74 -9.34 3.88
N ALA A 412 -2.03 -8.72 4.81
CA ALA A 412 -1.57 -9.38 6.03
C ALA A 412 -2.74 -9.86 6.90
N PHE A 413 -3.82 -9.08 6.99
CA PHE A 413 -5.07 -9.52 7.62
C PHE A 413 -5.57 -10.81 6.97
N LEU A 414 -5.80 -10.80 5.65
CA LEU A 414 -6.35 -11.96 4.95
C LEU A 414 -5.49 -13.21 5.14
N GLY A 415 -4.16 -13.08 5.03
CA GLY A 415 -3.25 -14.21 5.20
C GLY A 415 -3.26 -14.77 6.62
N TYR A 416 -3.32 -13.91 7.64
CA TYR A 416 -3.36 -14.35 9.04
C TYR A 416 -4.61 -15.18 9.36
N PHE A 417 -5.76 -14.75 8.87
CA PHE A 417 -7.02 -15.43 9.13
C PHE A 417 -7.21 -16.69 8.28
N ASP A 418 -6.58 -16.76 7.09
CA ASP A 418 -6.58 -17.97 6.25
C ASP A 418 -5.71 -19.10 6.83
N GLN A 419 -4.64 -18.76 7.56
CA GLN A 419 -3.62 -19.72 8.05
C GLN A 419 -3.90 -20.42 9.39
N GLY A 420 -5.03 -20.19 10.07
CA GLY A 420 -5.37 -21.00 11.26
C GLY A 420 -6.13 -20.34 12.42
N MET A 421 -6.55 -19.09 12.30
CA MET A 421 -7.40 -18.42 13.30
C MET A 421 -8.83 -18.33 12.75
N HIS A 422 -9.50 -19.47 12.70
CA HIS A 422 -10.62 -19.82 11.81
C HIS A 422 -11.94 -19.05 11.92
N HIS A 423 -11.99 -17.90 12.58
CA HIS A 423 -13.23 -17.14 12.65
C HIS A 423 -13.01 -15.63 12.65
N ILE A 424 -13.49 -15.01 11.57
CA ILE A 424 -13.76 -13.59 11.50
C ILE A 424 -15.24 -13.43 11.88
N ASN A 425 -15.51 -12.65 12.91
CA ASN A 425 -16.87 -12.36 13.36
C ASN A 425 -17.52 -11.28 12.48
N PRO A 426 -18.81 -11.41 12.12
CA PRO A 426 -19.55 -10.34 11.45
C PRO A 426 -19.81 -9.16 12.40
N ASN A 427 -19.99 -7.97 11.83
CA ASN A 427 -20.22 -6.72 12.57
C ASN A 427 -19.14 -6.37 13.60
N LYS A 428 -17.87 -6.58 13.26
CA LYS A 428 -16.71 -6.29 14.10
C LYS A 428 -15.70 -5.47 13.34
N TYR A 429 -14.83 -4.76 14.08
CA TYR A 429 -13.66 -4.15 13.49
C TYR A 429 -12.36 -4.83 13.96
N TYR A 430 -11.36 -4.78 13.08
CA TYR A 430 -10.02 -5.31 13.30
C TYR A 430 -9.00 -4.22 12.99
N ILE A 431 -7.93 -4.18 13.77
CA ILE A 431 -6.81 -3.25 13.59
C ILE A 431 -5.61 -4.06 13.09
N ILE A 432 -4.94 -3.58 12.07
CA ILE A 432 -3.73 -4.21 11.54
C ILE A 432 -2.60 -3.18 11.57
N ILE A 433 -1.46 -3.58 12.13
CA ILE A 433 -0.27 -2.78 12.24
C ILE A 433 0.87 -3.61 11.64
N ASP A 434 1.34 -3.21 10.47
CA ASP A 434 2.49 -3.78 9.77
C ASP A 434 3.70 -2.86 9.95
N CYS A 435 4.62 -3.27 10.80
CA CYS A 435 5.86 -2.54 11.05
C CYS A 435 7.01 -3.23 10.32
N GLY A 436 7.34 -2.74 9.13
CA GLY A 436 8.43 -3.25 8.31
C GLY A 436 9.80 -2.76 8.75
N LYS A 437 10.76 -2.72 7.82
CA LYS A 437 12.08 -2.10 8.05
C LYS A 437 12.09 -0.63 7.63
N GLY A 438 11.44 -0.29 6.52
CA GLY A 438 11.39 1.08 6.00
C GLY A 438 10.10 1.85 6.30
N THR A 439 8.96 1.15 6.33
CA THR A 439 7.63 1.74 6.51
C THR A 439 6.90 1.08 7.66
N THR A 440 6.03 1.85 8.29
CA THR A 440 4.99 1.33 9.18
C THR A 440 3.64 1.65 8.54
N ASP A 441 2.86 0.61 8.26
CA ASP A 441 1.57 0.69 7.58
C ASP A 441 0.50 0.13 8.51
N PHE A 442 -0.63 0.82 8.67
CA PHE A 442 -1.72 0.34 9.50
C PHE A 442 -3.07 0.58 8.87
N SER A 443 -3.99 -0.36 9.11
CA SER A 443 -5.36 -0.28 8.65
C SER A 443 -6.34 -0.68 9.75
N ILE A 444 -7.54 -0.13 9.66
CA ILE A 444 -8.70 -0.60 10.42
C ILE A 444 -9.70 -1.07 9.40
N ILE A 445 -10.20 -2.29 9.57
CA ILE A 445 -11.21 -2.87 8.71
C ILE A 445 -12.42 -3.27 9.54
N GLN A 446 -13.59 -3.32 8.91
CA GLN A 446 -14.85 -3.72 9.50
C GLN A 446 -15.53 -4.78 8.65
N THR A 447 -16.12 -5.76 9.29
CA THR A 447 -16.91 -6.80 8.66
C THR A 447 -18.38 -6.41 8.62
N SER A 448 -19.06 -6.78 7.54
CA SER A 448 -20.49 -6.45 7.37
C SER A 448 -21.37 -7.24 8.34
N ALA A 449 -22.47 -6.65 8.80
CA ALA A 449 -23.36 -7.27 9.79
C ALA A 449 -23.97 -8.61 9.34
N GLY A 450 -24.24 -8.78 8.05
CA GLY A 450 -24.79 -10.01 7.48
C GLY A 450 -23.76 -10.98 6.90
N ASN A 451 -22.48 -10.58 6.77
CA ASN A 451 -21.46 -11.41 6.14
C ASN A 451 -20.04 -10.99 6.56
N ALA A 452 -19.39 -11.84 7.35
CA ALA A 452 -18.01 -11.62 7.81
C ALA A 452 -16.98 -11.55 6.68
N LYS A 453 -17.26 -12.16 5.52
CA LYS A 453 -16.38 -12.15 4.35
C LYS A 453 -16.49 -10.88 3.50
N LYS A 454 -17.51 -10.05 3.73
CA LYS A 454 -17.63 -8.73 3.13
C LYS A 454 -16.90 -7.73 4.02
N ILE A 455 -15.64 -7.48 3.68
CA ILE A 455 -14.73 -6.62 4.44
C ILE A 455 -14.75 -5.22 3.86
N LYS A 456 -14.96 -4.25 4.73
CA LYS A 456 -14.84 -2.83 4.45
C LYS A 456 -13.58 -2.33 5.14
N SER A 457 -12.66 -1.72 4.39
CA SER A 457 -11.63 -0.93 5.06
C SER A 457 -12.30 0.33 5.64
N LEU A 458 -11.96 0.73 6.86
CA LEU A 458 -12.44 1.96 7.53
C LEU A 458 -11.39 3.04 7.52
N TYR A 459 -10.13 2.63 7.58
CA TYR A 459 -9.00 3.52 7.70
C TYR A 459 -7.75 2.82 7.17
N ARG A 460 -6.91 3.57 6.46
CA ARG A 460 -5.56 3.16 6.07
C ARG A 460 -4.66 4.37 6.15
N ASN A 461 -3.51 4.21 6.79
CA ASN A 461 -2.45 5.20 6.79
C ASN A 461 -1.10 4.52 7.02
N GLY A 462 -0.02 5.26 6.86
CA GLY A 462 1.32 4.78 7.12
C GLY A 462 2.34 5.92 7.14
N PHE A 463 3.52 5.64 7.67
CA PHE A 463 4.62 6.60 7.72
C PHE A 463 5.97 5.93 7.44
N ALA A 464 6.93 6.74 7.03
CA ALA A 464 8.33 6.32 6.93
C ALA A 464 8.94 6.28 8.33
N GLY A 465 9.56 5.17 8.71
CA GLY A 465 10.07 4.97 10.07
C GLY A 465 9.61 3.64 10.64
N ALA A 466 10.54 2.72 10.81
CA ALA A 466 10.29 1.39 11.37
C ALA A 466 11.63 0.77 11.84
N GLY A 467 11.93 -0.48 11.44
CA GLY A 467 13.19 -1.16 11.81
C GLY A 467 14.49 -0.39 11.49
N ASN A 468 14.54 0.38 10.39
CA ASN A 468 15.71 1.20 10.02
C ASN A 468 15.94 2.38 10.98
N LEU A 469 14.87 2.98 11.48
CA LEU A 469 14.97 4.06 12.47
C LEU A 469 15.60 3.54 13.76
N ILE A 470 15.25 2.31 14.17
CA ILE A 470 15.88 1.65 15.31
C ILE A 470 17.36 1.38 15.02
N SER A 471 17.70 0.85 13.84
CA SER A 471 19.11 0.63 13.48
C SER A 471 19.94 1.91 13.49
N TYR A 472 19.34 3.02 13.06
CA TYR A 472 19.96 4.35 13.14
C TYR A 472 20.17 4.79 14.60
N ALA A 473 19.19 4.55 15.49
CA ALA A 473 19.35 4.84 16.92
C ALA A 473 20.49 4.02 17.58
N PHE A 474 20.73 2.77 17.16
CA PHE A 474 21.90 2.00 17.58
C PHE A 474 23.21 2.66 17.12
N PHE A 475 23.24 3.17 15.90
CA PHE A 475 24.39 3.90 15.39
C PHE A 475 24.65 5.19 16.19
N GLU A 476 23.62 5.97 16.50
CA GLU A 476 23.75 7.19 17.32
C GLU A 476 24.22 6.90 18.73
N SER A 477 23.66 5.87 19.37
CA SER A 477 24.05 5.45 20.71
C SER A 477 25.51 4.98 20.76
N MET A 478 25.98 4.27 19.72
CA MET A 478 27.39 3.89 19.57
C MET A 478 28.29 5.13 19.47
N ILE A 479 27.92 6.12 18.64
CA ILE A 479 28.68 7.37 18.52
C ILE A 479 28.77 8.09 19.87
N ASP A 480 27.65 8.19 20.59
CA ASP A 480 27.60 8.85 21.89
C ASP A 480 28.55 8.18 22.90
N PHE A 481 28.56 6.85 22.95
CA PHE A 481 29.51 6.11 23.77
C PHE A 481 30.97 6.42 23.41
N VAL A 482 31.32 6.34 22.12
CA VAL A 482 32.71 6.55 21.67
C VAL A 482 33.18 7.97 21.97
N ILE A 483 32.35 8.99 21.71
CA ILE A 483 32.69 10.39 21.99
C ILE A 483 32.87 10.63 23.50
N LYS A 484 31.96 10.13 24.34
CA LYS A 484 32.03 10.32 25.80
C LYS A 484 33.23 9.65 26.45
N ASN A 485 33.74 8.58 25.85
CA ASN A 485 34.88 7.82 26.35
C ASN A 485 36.20 8.15 25.62
N ALA A 486 36.17 9.05 24.64
CA ALA A 486 37.34 9.41 23.85
C ALA A 486 38.36 10.21 24.67
N VAL A 487 39.65 9.95 24.43
CA VAL A 487 40.75 10.76 24.97
C VAL A 487 40.72 12.17 24.34
N ASN A 488 40.34 12.27 23.07
CA ASN A 488 40.15 13.53 22.36
C ASN A 488 38.74 13.61 21.73
N PRO A 489 37.72 14.08 22.48
CA PRO A 489 36.34 14.14 22.00
C PRO A 489 36.15 15.02 20.76
N ALA A 490 36.88 16.14 20.64
CA ALA A 490 36.75 17.06 19.50
C ALA A 490 37.21 16.41 18.19
N GLU A 491 38.38 15.76 18.20
CA GLU A 491 38.88 15.01 17.04
C GLU A 491 38.02 13.80 16.72
N THR A 492 37.44 13.16 17.74
CA THR A 492 36.49 12.05 17.56
C THR A 492 35.21 12.52 16.87
N ILE A 493 34.68 13.68 17.24
CA ILE A 493 33.55 14.32 16.55
C ILE A 493 33.93 14.64 15.10
N ALA A 494 35.10 15.20 14.86
CA ALA A 494 35.59 15.50 13.51
C ALA A 494 35.71 14.23 12.66
N PHE A 495 36.25 13.14 13.22
CA PHE A 495 36.30 11.83 12.60
C PHE A 495 34.90 11.33 12.21
N PHE A 496 33.92 11.38 13.12
CA PHE A 496 32.56 10.94 12.81
C PHE A 496 31.90 11.76 11.70
N LYS A 497 32.24 13.05 11.54
CA LYS A 497 31.82 13.87 10.39
C LYS A 497 32.43 13.40 9.06
N THR A 498 33.58 12.72 9.08
CA THR A 498 34.17 12.14 7.85
C THR A 498 33.46 10.88 7.38
N LEU A 499 32.68 10.20 8.25
CA LEU A 499 32.00 8.97 7.88
C LEU A 499 30.96 9.17 6.76
N GLU A 500 30.43 10.37 6.59
CA GLU A 500 29.55 10.72 5.45
C GLU A 500 30.24 10.52 4.10
N LYS A 501 31.57 10.63 4.08
CA LYS A 501 32.43 10.48 2.90
C LYS A 501 33.09 9.10 2.82
N ALA A 502 32.82 8.22 3.79
CA ALA A 502 33.42 6.90 3.86
C ALA A 502 32.98 6.01 2.69
N GLU A 503 33.83 5.03 2.36
CA GLU A 503 33.48 4.02 1.37
C GLU A 503 32.29 3.19 1.85
N LYS A 504 31.30 2.98 0.97
CA LYS A 504 30.08 2.23 1.32
C LYS A 504 30.37 0.80 1.78
N ALA A 505 31.44 0.18 1.28
CA ALA A 505 31.89 -1.14 1.71
C ALA A 505 32.18 -1.15 3.21
N GLN A 506 32.93 -0.17 3.69
CA GLN A 506 33.32 -0.04 5.09
C GLN A 506 32.11 0.30 5.96
N MET A 507 31.23 1.17 5.48
CA MET A 507 29.97 1.48 6.18
C MET A 507 29.07 0.24 6.29
N ASN A 508 28.93 -0.56 5.23
CA ASN A 508 28.13 -1.78 5.27
C ASN A 508 28.61 -2.76 6.35
N VAL A 509 29.94 -2.91 6.54
CA VAL A 509 30.49 -3.75 7.61
C VAL A 509 30.10 -3.25 9.00
N ILE A 510 30.13 -1.93 9.22
CA ILE A 510 29.66 -1.31 10.48
C ILE A 510 28.16 -1.59 10.69
N PHE A 511 27.35 -1.39 9.65
CA PHE A 511 25.90 -1.62 9.73
C PHE A 511 25.54 -3.09 9.97
N GLU A 512 26.21 -4.04 9.33
CA GLU A 512 26.02 -5.47 9.58
C GLU A 512 26.30 -5.82 11.04
N LYS A 513 27.37 -5.26 11.64
CA LYS A 513 27.66 -5.45 13.06
C LYS A 513 26.60 -4.81 13.94
N LEU A 514 26.10 -3.62 13.61
CA LEU A 514 25.04 -2.96 14.38
C LEU A 514 23.72 -3.72 14.31
N GLU A 515 23.36 -4.30 13.16
CA GLU A 515 22.20 -5.20 13.04
C GLU A 515 22.36 -6.43 13.95
N ALA A 516 23.55 -7.02 14.01
CA ALA A 516 23.84 -8.14 14.91
C ALA A 516 23.72 -7.72 16.38
N LEU A 517 24.24 -6.55 16.76
CA LEU A 517 24.12 -5.99 18.12
C LEU A 517 22.67 -5.67 18.47
N LYS A 518 21.88 -5.15 17.54
CA LYS A 518 20.44 -4.95 17.68
C LYS A 518 19.71 -6.26 17.98
N PHE A 519 20.05 -7.33 17.27
CA PHE A 519 19.47 -8.65 17.52
C PHE A 519 19.85 -9.19 18.91
N GLN A 520 21.09 -9.00 19.36
CA GLN A 520 21.52 -9.37 20.71
C GLN A 520 20.77 -8.56 21.79
N TYR A 521 20.68 -7.24 21.62
CA TYR A 521 19.96 -6.33 22.53
C TYR A 521 18.48 -6.69 22.61
N SER A 522 17.83 -6.98 21.48
CA SER A 522 16.43 -7.42 21.44
C SER A 522 16.18 -8.63 22.36
N ASN A 523 17.13 -9.56 22.42
CA ASN A 523 17.00 -10.76 23.24
C ASN A 523 17.41 -10.57 24.71
N LYS A 524 18.25 -9.57 25.02
CA LYS A 524 18.77 -9.29 26.36
C LYS A 524 18.81 -7.78 26.66
N PRO A 525 17.66 -7.08 26.64
CA PRO A 525 17.64 -5.62 26.76
C PRO A 525 18.06 -5.12 28.15
N ASN A 526 17.95 -5.97 29.18
CA ASN A 526 18.24 -5.63 30.57
C ASN A 526 19.67 -6.02 31.00
N THR A 527 20.61 -6.11 30.06
CA THR A 527 22.01 -6.35 30.41
C THR A 527 22.54 -5.12 31.15
N ALA A 528 23.13 -5.31 32.33
CA ALA A 528 23.60 -4.20 33.16
C ALA A 528 24.65 -3.35 32.41
N GLN A 529 24.46 -2.03 32.42
CA GLN A 529 25.31 -1.05 31.73
C GLN A 529 26.80 -1.31 31.95
N GLY A 530 27.23 -1.47 33.20
CA GLY A 530 28.65 -1.70 33.52
C GLY A 530 29.26 -2.96 32.90
N ILE A 531 28.48 -4.01 32.64
CA ILE A 531 28.97 -5.22 31.95
C ILE A 531 29.26 -4.90 30.48
N VAL A 532 28.32 -4.22 29.82
CA VAL A 532 28.45 -3.83 28.42
C VAL A 532 29.59 -2.82 28.27
N GLU A 533 29.64 -1.79 29.10
CA GLU A 533 30.68 -0.78 29.06
C GLU A 533 32.06 -1.36 29.32
N ASN A 534 32.20 -2.33 30.23
CA ASN A 534 33.47 -3.03 30.42
C ASN A 534 33.91 -3.79 29.17
N ASN A 535 33.00 -4.47 28.47
CA ASN A 535 33.32 -5.13 27.21
C ASN A 535 33.76 -4.11 26.15
N TRP A 536 33.00 -3.04 25.97
CA TRP A 536 33.28 -2.00 24.98
C TRP A 536 34.57 -1.23 25.27
N ASN A 537 34.83 -0.90 26.53
CA ASN A 537 36.07 -0.22 26.94
C ASN A 537 37.32 -1.09 26.77
N ASN A 538 37.18 -2.42 26.79
CA ASN A 538 38.27 -3.36 26.61
C ASN A 538 38.45 -3.80 25.13
N ALA A 539 37.63 -3.30 24.21
CA ALA A 539 37.78 -3.58 22.78
C ALA A 539 39.06 -2.97 22.24
N GLN A 540 39.94 -3.82 21.72
CA GLN A 540 41.27 -3.43 21.23
C GLN A 540 41.66 -4.19 19.96
N SER A 541 42.41 -3.52 19.09
CA SER A 541 43.03 -4.06 17.88
C SER A 541 44.44 -3.48 17.75
N GLY A 542 45.45 -4.24 18.17
CA GLY A 542 46.79 -3.70 18.40
C GLY A 542 46.77 -2.68 19.54
N ASP A 543 47.38 -1.52 19.34
CA ASP A 543 47.38 -0.41 20.31
C ASP A 543 46.14 0.50 20.19
N THR A 544 45.26 0.24 19.22
CA THR A 544 44.03 1.01 18.99
C THR A 544 42.88 0.42 19.81
N THR A 545 42.11 1.30 20.43
CA THR A 545 40.92 1.07 21.25
C THR A 545 39.84 2.06 20.84
N LEU A 546 38.61 1.90 21.32
CA LEU A 546 37.55 2.91 21.06
C LEU A 546 37.90 4.28 21.67
N LYS A 547 38.66 4.32 22.79
CA LYS A 547 39.02 5.57 23.48
C LYS A 547 40.06 6.41 22.74
N ASN A 548 40.99 5.76 22.06
CA ASN A 548 42.08 6.42 21.32
C ASN A 548 41.89 6.35 19.79
N LEU A 549 40.68 6.03 19.32
CA LEU A 549 40.35 5.87 17.90
C LEU A 549 40.74 7.09 17.06
N ALA A 550 40.56 8.31 17.59
CA ALA A 550 40.85 9.55 16.88
C ALA A 550 42.08 10.29 17.44
N ASN A 551 43.05 9.57 18.01
CA ASN A 551 44.28 10.18 18.54
C ASN A 551 45.29 10.57 17.45
N SER A 552 45.16 10.00 16.25
CA SER A 552 45.99 10.33 15.09
C SER A 552 45.24 10.05 13.78
N GLU A 553 45.65 10.67 12.67
CA GLU A 553 45.09 10.38 11.34
C GLU A 553 45.23 8.90 10.94
N VAL A 554 46.26 8.21 11.43
CA VAL A 554 46.50 6.78 11.17
C VAL A 554 45.49 5.89 11.90
N THR A 555 45.05 6.32 13.09
CA THR A 555 44.08 5.57 13.91
C THR A 555 42.64 5.92 13.53
N ALA A 556 42.37 7.16 13.14
CA ALA A 556 41.07 7.73 12.77
C ALA A 556 40.55 7.24 11.41
N THR A 557 40.38 5.91 11.27
CA THR A 557 39.89 5.30 10.04
C THR A 557 38.64 4.47 10.28
N VAL A 558 37.76 4.44 9.28
CA VAL A 558 36.52 3.62 9.30
C VAL A 558 36.84 2.14 9.42
N HIS A 559 37.95 1.70 8.83
CA HIS A 559 38.45 0.35 8.96
C HIS A 559 38.76 -0.01 10.42
N ASN A 560 39.47 0.85 11.14
CA ASN A 560 39.78 0.61 12.56
C ASN A 560 38.52 0.61 13.42
N LEU A 561 37.57 1.52 13.18
CA LEU A 561 36.27 1.50 13.84
C LEU A 561 35.56 0.16 13.60
N ALA A 562 35.49 -0.30 12.35
CA ALA A 562 34.87 -1.59 12.01
C ALA A 562 35.56 -2.76 12.74
N LEU A 563 36.91 -2.81 12.76
CA LEU A 563 37.67 -3.84 13.47
C LEU A 563 37.36 -3.85 14.97
N LEU A 564 37.31 -2.68 15.61
CA LEU A 564 36.99 -2.56 17.03
C LEU A 564 35.56 -3.01 17.33
N LEU A 565 34.60 -2.62 16.49
CA LEU A 565 33.21 -3.04 16.64
C LEU A 565 33.05 -4.56 16.45
N GLN A 566 33.90 -5.23 15.66
CA GLN A 566 33.89 -6.69 15.60
C GLN A 566 34.29 -7.36 16.93
N LYS A 567 35.00 -6.65 17.81
CA LYS A 567 35.47 -7.15 19.12
C LYS A 567 34.50 -6.89 20.28
N VAL A 568 33.45 -6.11 20.06
CA VAL A 568 32.43 -5.86 21.11
C VAL A 568 31.28 -6.87 21.04
N ASP A 569 30.72 -7.17 22.20
CA ASP A 569 29.54 -8.00 22.39
C ASP A 569 28.56 -7.32 23.36
N GLY A 570 27.26 -7.47 23.08
CA GLY A 570 26.21 -6.76 23.81
C GLY A 570 26.14 -5.27 23.46
N PHE A 571 25.04 -4.64 23.86
CA PHE A 571 24.76 -3.23 23.58
C PHE A 571 24.01 -2.61 24.75
N TYR A 572 24.16 -1.30 24.94
CA TYR A 572 23.41 -0.51 25.91
C TYR A 572 22.90 0.76 25.23
N ASP A 573 21.75 1.27 25.63
CA ASP A 573 21.19 2.50 25.04
C ASP A 573 21.82 3.75 25.67
N TRP A 574 23.09 4.01 25.37
CA TRP A 574 23.79 5.22 25.78
C TRP A 574 23.08 6.43 25.19
N GLY A 575 22.52 7.29 26.06
CA GLY A 575 21.79 8.50 25.65
C GLY A 575 20.31 8.31 25.36
N GLY A 576 19.75 7.09 25.49
CA GLY A 576 18.31 6.85 25.35
C GLY A 576 17.77 6.89 23.91
N TYR A 577 18.63 6.79 22.89
CA TYR A 577 18.25 6.89 21.48
C TYR A 577 17.32 5.75 21.04
N ILE A 578 17.59 4.52 21.48
CA ILE A 578 16.79 3.34 21.11
C ILE A 578 15.40 3.44 21.74
N GLU A 579 15.32 3.84 23.01
CA GLU A 579 14.07 4.07 23.73
C GLU A 579 13.25 5.19 23.09
N ASN A 580 13.90 6.29 22.69
CA ASN A 580 13.28 7.41 21.98
C ASN A 580 12.76 7.00 20.60
N ALA A 581 13.51 6.20 19.85
CA ALA A 581 13.06 5.68 18.56
C ALA A 581 11.83 4.76 18.72
N CYS A 582 11.83 3.88 19.74
CA CYS A 582 10.67 3.05 20.05
C CYS A 582 9.48 3.90 20.50
N GLU A 583 9.71 4.95 21.28
CA GLU A 583 8.66 5.88 21.69
C GLU A 583 8.05 6.59 20.49
N ALA A 584 8.87 7.16 19.61
CA ALA A 584 8.42 7.86 18.41
C ALA A 584 7.56 6.96 17.49
N ILE A 585 8.01 5.72 17.24
CA ILE A 585 7.26 4.77 16.41
C ILE A 585 5.90 4.44 17.07
N THR A 586 5.92 4.06 18.35
CA THR A 586 4.67 3.67 19.03
C THR A 586 3.72 4.85 19.25
N ALA A 587 4.24 6.06 19.50
CA ALA A 587 3.47 7.32 19.61
C ALA A 587 2.66 7.55 18.35
N ASN A 588 3.36 7.51 17.22
CA ASN A 588 2.75 7.72 15.93
C ASN A 588 1.67 6.67 15.62
N ILE A 589 1.93 5.39 15.91
CA ILE A 589 0.94 4.30 15.73
C ILE A 589 -0.30 4.54 16.62
N VAL A 590 -0.12 4.70 17.93
CA VAL A 590 -1.23 4.79 18.90
C VAL A 590 -2.09 6.02 18.62
N GLU A 591 -1.49 7.17 18.33
CA GLU A 591 -2.22 8.41 18.07
C GLU A 591 -3.08 8.35 16.80
N ASN A 592 -2.52 7.80 15.71
CA ASN A 592 -3.28 7.64 14.47
C ASN A 592 -4.48 6.71 14.64
N ILE A 593 -4.31 5.61 15.37
CA ILE A 593 -5.39 4.64 15.59
C ILE A 593 -6.43 5.21 16.57
N LYS A 594 -6.00 5.89 17.64
CA LYS A 594 -6.89 6.49 18.64
C LYS A 594 -7.93 7.41 18.03
N GLY A 595 -7.48 8.33 17.17
CA GLY A 595 -8.36 9.29 16.50
C GLY A 595 -9.47 8.62 15.70
N VAL A 596 -9.23 7.43 15.15
CA VAL A 596 -10.24 6.67 14.42
C VAL A 596 -11.15 5.89 15.36
N ILE A 597 -10.60 5.13 16.32
CA ILE A 597 -11.38 4.31 17.27
C ILE A 597 -12.37 5.15 18.07
N ASP A 598 -11.97 6.35 18.49
CA ASP A 598 -12.84 7.24 19.26
C ASP A 598 -14.11 7.60 18.48
N ASN A 599 -14.04 7.60 17.14
CA ASN A 599 -15.14 7.86 16.24
C ASN A 599 -15.84 6.60 15.73
N ILE A 600 -15.36 5.39 16.05
CA ILE A 600 -16.07 4.16 15.68
C ILE A 600 -17.36 4.04 16.52
N ASP A 601 -18.49 3.74 15.89
CA ASP A 601 -19.79 3.45 16.49
C ASP A 601 -19.58 2.40 17.57
N LYS A 602 -19.94 2.79 18.79
CA LYS A 602 -19.72 2.00 20.00
C LYS A 602 -20.51 0.69 20.00
N SER A 603 -21.49 0.53 19.10
CA SER A 603 -22.18 -0.74 18.86
C SER A 603 -21.28 -1.80 18.20
N ILE A 604 -20.21 -1.39 17.50
CA ILE A 604 -19.28 -2.27 16.80
C ILE A 604 -18.04 -2.45 17.66
N GLY A 605 -17.85 -3.66 18.18
CA GLY A 605 -16.68 -4.00 19.01
C GLY A 605 -15.42 -4.33 18.20
N CYS A 606 -14.25 -4.11 18.81
CA CYS A 606 -12.99 -4.67 18.32
C CYS A 606 -12.97 -6.18 18.58
N ASP A 607 -12.51 -6.95 17.61
CA ASP A 607 -12.40 -8.41 17.73
C ASP A 607 -10.98 -8.94 17.51
N GLY A 608 -10.05 -8.06 17.13
CA GLY A 608 -8.64 -8.40 17.05
C GLY A 608 -7.74 -7.26 16.57
N ILE A 609 -6.49 -7.31 17.02
CA ILE A 609 -5.39 -6.43 16.62
C ILE A 609 -4.26 -7.30 16.11
N LEU A 610 -3.96 -7.25 14.82
CA LEU A 610 -2.85 -7.98 14.21
C LEU A 610 -1.60 -7.12 14.17
N LEU A 611 -0.53 -7.56 14.84
CA LEU A 611 0.80 -7.01 14.71
C LEU A 611 1.62 -7.89 13.75
N THR A 612 2.15 -7.30 12.68
CA THR A 612 2.93 -8.00 11.65
C THR A 612 4.11 -7.15 11.17
N GLY A 613 5.00 -7.70 10.35
CA GLY A 613 6.19 -7.02 9.87
C GLY A 613 7.43 -7.28 10.74
N ARG A 614 8.61 -7.26 10.10
CA ARG A 614 9.90 -7.62 10.73
C ARG A 614 10.35 -6.64 11.81
N GLY A 615 9.83 -5.42 11.86
CA GLY A 615 10.09 -4.46 12.93
C GLY A 615 9.72 -5.00 14.31
N PHE A 616 8.67 -5.83 14.40
CA PHE A 616 8.27 -6.47 15.66
C PHE A 616 9.14 -7.66 16.10
N LEU A 617 10.16 -8.06 15.31
CA LEU A 617 11.24 -8.92 15.81
C LEU A 617 12.08 -8.20 16.88
N PHE A 618 12.02 -6.87 16.93
CA PHE A 618 12.61 -6.08 17.99
C PHE A 618 11.69 -6.04 19.21
N LYS A 619 11.98 -6.88 20.22
CA LYS A 619 11.12 -7.06 21.40
C LYS A 619 10.82 -5.76 22.16
N PRO A 620 11.78 -4.82 22.35
CA PRO A 620 11.48 -3.57 23.04
C PRO A 620 10.38 -2.75 22.34
N LEU A 621 10.39 -2.68 21.01
CA LEU A 621 9.33 -2.01 20.25
C LEU A 621 7.99 -2.73 20.42
N LEU A 622 7.99 -4.06 20.28
CA LEU A 622 6.78 -4.88 20.38
C LEU A 622 6.10 -4.73 21.75
N GLU A 623 6.86 -4.89 22.83
CA GLU A 623 6.32 -4.84 24.19
C GLU A 623 5.87 -3.43 24.57
N LYS A 624 6.60 -2.40 24.11
CA LYS A 624 6.16 -1.01 24.27
C LYS A 624 4.83 -0.76 23.56
N LEU A 625 4.68 -1.22 22.31
CA LEU A 625 3.42 -1.05 21.57
C LEU A 625 2.26 -1.78 22.26
N LYS A 626 2.45 -3.07 22.63
CA LYS A 626 1.44 -3.85 23.37
C LYS A 626 0.99 -3.12 24.62
N ARG A 627 1.94 -2.64 25.43
CA ARG A 627 1.64 -1.87 26.64
C ARG A 627 0.76 -0.68 26.30
N ARG A 628 1.13 0.16 25.35
CA ARG A 628 0.36 1.37 25.01
C ARG A 628 -1.02 1.06 24.43
N LEU A 629 -1.15 0.01 23.61
CA LEU A 629 -2.46 -0.46 23.15
C LEU A 629 -3.36 -0.88 24.33
N THR A 630 -2.80 -1.55 25.33
CA THR A 630 -3.56 -1.99 26.52
C THR A 630 -3.86 -0.86 27.50
N THR A 631 -2.92 0.07 27.74
CA THR A 631 -3.03 1.08 28.78
C THR A 631 -3.67 2.39 28.29
N GLU A 632 -3.39 2.80 27.05
CA GLU A 632 -3.86 4.08 26.52
C GLU A 632 -5.12 3.94 25.66
N LEU A 633 -5.27 2.81 24.96
CA LEU A 633 -6.47 2.52 24.16
C LEU A 633 -7.41 1.51 24.83
N SER A 634 -7.05 1.02 26.03
CA SER A 634 -7.88 0.09 26.82
C SER A 634 -8.23 -1.21 26.09
N PHE A 635 -7.37 -1.67 25.17
CA PHE A 635 -7.58 -2.96 24.51
C PHE A 635 -7.20 -4.12 25.42
N ALA A 636 -7.99 -5.19 25.38
CA ALA A 636 -7.69 -6.40 26.13
C ALA A 636 -6.47 -7.12 25.51
N PRO A 637 -5.49 -7.58 26.30
CA PRO A 637 -4.27 -8.21 25.77
C PRO A 637 -4.52 -9.38 24.83
N GLU A 638 -5.59 -10.14 25.05
CA GLU A 638 -5.99 -11.29 24.23
C GLU A 638 -6.42 -10.92 22.81
N LEU A 639 -6.81 -9.66 22.56
CA LEU A 639 -7.12 -9.16 21.22
C LEU A 639 -5.86 -8.98 20.39
N ILE A 640 -4.69 -8.80 21.02
CA ILE A 640 -3.43 -8.55 20.33
C ILE A 640 -2.84 -9.88 19.86
N LYS A 641 -2.77 -10.04 18.54
CA LYS A 641 -2.35 -11.24 17.84
C LYS A 641 -1.10 -10.98 17.01
N MET A 642 -0.33 -12.03 16.79
CA MET A 642 0.84 -12.06 15.91
C MET A 642 0.89 -13.40 15.19
N PRO A 643 1.50 -13.47 13.98
CA PRO A 643 1.92 -14.73 13.38
C PRO A 643 2.79 -15.55 14.34
N GLY A 644 2.62 -16.87 14.31
CA GLY A 644 3.30 -17.77 15.25
C GLY A 644 4.79 -17.93 14.97
N GLU A 645 5.20 -17.81 13.69
CA GLU A 645 6.59 -17.90 13.27
C GLU A 645 7.15 -16.57 12.78
N ALA A 646 8.44 -16.32 13.06
CA ALA A 646 9.14 -15.11 12.61
C ALA A 646 9.20 -14.97 11.09
N SER A 647 9.26 -16.09 10.35
CA SER A 647 9.21 -16.17 8.88
C SER A 647 7.88 -15.62 8.33
N GLN A 648 6.77 -15.85 9.03
CA GLN A 648 5.44 -15.43 8.62
C GLN A 648 5.24 -13.91 8.75
N LEU A 649 5.96 -13.22 9.64
CA LEU A 649 5.83 -11.76 9.80
C LEU A 649 6.04 -10.98 8.50
N LYS A 650 6.79 -11.56 7.53
CA LYS A 650 6.93 -11.02 6.19
C LYS A 650 6.08 -11.75 5.15
N ALA A 651 5.99 -13.07 5.22
CA ALA A 651 5.33 -13.86 4.18
C ALA A 651 3.79 -13.77 4.19
N ILE A 652 3.20 -13.40 5.34
CA ILE A 652 1.75 -13.46 5.57
C ILE A 652 0.95 -12.53 4.64
N CYS A 653 1.51 -11.39 4.26
CA CYS A 653 0.87 -10.48 3.32
C CYS A 653 0.76 -11.09 1.91
N LEU A 654 1.76 -11.87 1.47
CA LEU A 654 1.64 -12.62 0.22
C LEU A 654 0.64 -13.75 0.31
N ASP A 655 0.48 -14.40 1.48
CA ASP A 655 -0.54 -15.44 1.66
C ASP A 655 -1.95 -14.87 1.47
N GLY A 656 -2.20 -13.67 2.00
CA GLY A 656 -3.48 -13.00 1.85
C GLY A 656 -3.91 -12.66 0.43
N ILE A 657 -2.96 -12.55 -0.51
CA ILE A 657 -3.26 -12.34 -1.94
C ILE A 657 -4.03 -13.53 -2.53
N PHE A 658 -3.75 -14.74 -2.05
CA PHE A 658 -4.32 -15.98 -2.58
C PHE A 658 -5.51 -16.48 -1.78
N THR A 659 -5.88 -15.77 -0.71
CA THR A 659 -7.07 -16.07 0.09
C THR A 659 -8.34 -15.82 -0.73
N ASN A 660 -9.20 -16.82 -0.79
CA ASN A 660 -10.43 -16.76 -1.59
C ASN A 660 -11.66 -16.36 -0.75
N GLY A 661 -12.67 -15.80 -1.43
CA GLY A 661 -14.00 -15.60 -0.86
C GLY A 661 -14.19 -14.29 -0.11
N TYR A 662 -13.22 -13.37 -0.13
CA TYR A 662 -13.35 -12.02 0.41
C TYR A 662 -13.52 -11.00 -0.71
N VAL A 663 -14.41 -10.03 -0.48
CA VAL A 663 -14.54 -8.87 -1.35
C VAL A 663 -13.72 -7.74 -0.76
N ILE A 664 -12.75 -7.22 -1.51
CA ILE A 664 -11.93 -6.08 -1.11
C ILE A 664 -12.11 -4.89 -2.04
N HIS A 665 -11.71 -3.71 -1.55
CA HIS A 665 -11.53 -2.50 -2.34
C HIS A 665 -10.04 -2.30 -2.65
N PRO A 666 -9.51 -2.92 -3.73
CA PRO A 666 -8.07 -2.96 -4.02
C PRO A 666 -7.48 -1.60 -4.41
N GLU A 667 -8.32 -0.64 -4.78
CA GLU A 667 -7.87 0.63 -5.40
C GLU A 667 -7.91 1.83 -4.45
N LEU A 668 -8.47 1.66 -3.26
CA LEU A 668 -8.62 2.74 -2.31
C LEU A 668 -7.32 2.90 -1.51
N VAL A 669 -6.67 4.07 -1.60
CA VAL A 669 -5.34 4.28 -0.99
C VAL A 669 -5.40 4.99 0.37
N GLY A 670 -6.59 5.04 0.97
CA GLY A 670 -6.83 5.73 2.23
C GLY A 670 -8.25 6.28 2.29
N PHE A 671 -8.72 6.54 3.50
CA PHE A 671 -10.02 7.16 3.75
C PHE A 671 -9.82 8.67 3.97
N PRO A 672 -10.66 9.54 3.39
CA PRO A 672 -10.43 10.98 3.44
C PRO A 672 -10.82 11.60 4.77
N ILE A 673 -9.87 11.92 5.64
CA ILE A 673 -10.14 12.54 6.93
C ILE A 673 -10.29 14.06 6.82
N HIS A 674 -11.50 14.56 7.06
CA HIS A 674 -11.75 16.00 7.11
C HIS A 674 -11.04 16.64 8.30
N ILE A 675 -10.30 17.72 8.06
CA ILE A 675 -9.55 18.46 9.08
C ILE A 675 -10.32 19.73 9.42
N SER A 676 -10.76 19.90 10.67
CA SER A 676 -11.39 21.15 11.13
C SER A 676 -10.35 22.18 11.60
N THR A 677 -10.54 23.45 11.24
CA THR A 677 -9.63 24.55 11.62
C THR A 677 -10.00 25.26 12.93
N LYS A 678 -11.11 24.90 13.60
CA LYS A 678 -11.51 25.54 14.87
C LYS A 678 -10.48 25.24 15.96
N LYS A 679 -9.92 26.31 16.57
CA LYS A 679 -9.10 26.23 17.79
C LYS A 679 -9.91 25.53 18.90
N GLN A 680 -9.49 24.36 19.33
CA GLN A 680 -9.96 23.82 20.62
C GLN A 680 -9.41 24.68 21.76
N ALA A 681 -10.12 24.71 22.88
CA ALA A 681 -9.72 25.45 24.08
C ALA A 681 -8.32 24.99 24.54
N PRO A 682 -7.47 25.89 25.05
CA PRO A 682 -6.11 25.56 25.45
C PRO A 682 -6.15 24.46 26.52
N VAL A 683 -5.51 23.34 26.22
CA VAL A 683 -5.25 22.28 27.20
C VAL A 683 -4.46 22.90 28.34
N THR A 684 -4.98 22.77 29.56
CA THR A 684 -4.36 23.25 30.79
C THR A 684 -2.92 22.76 30.86
N ALA A 685 -1.99 23.71 30.86
CA ALA A 685 -0.57 23.46 30.89
C ALA A 685 -0.18 22.84 32.24
N ASN A 686 0.01 21.53 32.27
CA ASN A 686 0.87 20.88 33.25
C ASN A 686 1.71 19.83 32.52
N SER A 687 3.03 20.01 32.62
CA SER A 687 4.12 19.23 31.99
C SER A 687 3.97 18.95 30.49
N LYS A 688 4.41 19.89 29.65
CA LYS A 688 4.66 19.61 28.22
C LYS A 688 6.07 19.03 28.06
N PRO A 689 6.23 17.82 27.50
CA PRO A 689 7.39 17.54 26.67
C PRO A 689 7.35 18.50 25.46
N LYS A 690 8.49 19.05 25.05
CA LYS A 690 8.61 19.90 23.85
C LYS A 690 8.39 19.02 22.61
N PHE A 691 7.15 18.84 22.19
CA PHE A 691 6.79 18.15 20.97
C PHE A 691 6.58 19.16 19.80
N PRO A 692 6.96 18.83 18.55
CA PRO A 692 6.75 19.68 17.36
C PRO A 692 5.26 19.96 17.04
N ALA A 693 4.99 20.95 16.18
CA ALA A 693 3.64 21.43 15.84
C ALA A 693 2.67 20.41 15.16
N VAL A 694 3.13 19.20 14.85
CA VAL A 694 2.32 18.11 14.24
C VAL A 694 1.26 17.57 15.20
N PHE A 695 1.51 17.64 16.50
CA PHE A 695 0.62 17.09 17.53
C PHE A 695 -0.70 17.87 17.67
N ASP A 696 -0.72 19.16 17.33
CA ASP A 696 -1.92 20.01 17.30
C ASP A 696 -2.83 19.75 16.07
N PHE A 697 -2.32 19.02 15.06
CA PHE A 697 -3.02 18.69 13.81
C PHE A 697 -3.83 17.39 13.94
N ILE A 698 -3.30 16.38 14.64
CA ILE A 698 -3.93 15.06 14.81
C ILE A 698 -5.12 15.10 15.79
N LEU A 699 -5.11 16.00 16.79
CA LEU A 699 -6.24 16.22 17.70
C LEU A 699 -7.49 16.83 17.02
N ARG A 700 -7.42 17.19 15.74
CA ARG A 700 -8.52 17.79 14.95
C ARG A 700 -9.31 16.80 14.09
N LEU A 701 -8.97 15.51 14.10
CA LEU A 701 -9.50 14.45 13.23
C LEU A 701 -10.94 13.98 13.58
N ALA A 702 -11.77 14.85 14.16
CA ALA A 702 -13.12 14.52 14.61
C ALA A 702 -14.13 14.35 13.45
N ASN A 703 -15.00 13.33 13.58
CA ASN A 703 -16.26 13.11 12.85
C ASN A 703 -16.19 12.43 11.46
N MET A 704 -15.44 11.33 11.33
CA MET A 704 -15.43 10.55 10.09
C MET A 704 -16.55 9.51 9.96
N GLN A 705 -16.98 8.89 11.06
CA GLN A 705 -17.79 7.67 10.93
C GLN A 705 -19.30 7.92 10.80
N ASP A 706 -19.82 8.99 11.38
CA ASP A 706 -21.24 9.37 11.23
C ASP A 706 -21.59 9.84 9.80
N ASN A 707 -20.60 9.99 8.93
CA ASN A 707 -20.75 10.68 7.64
C ASN A 707 -20.58 9.80 6.40
N TYR A 708 -20.14 8.55 6.51
CA TYR A 708 -20.03 7.68 5.33
C TYR A 708 -21.36 6.99 4.99
N ASP A 709 -21.93 7.33 3.84
CA ASP A 709 -23.10 6.69 3.27
C ASP A 709 -22.67 5.49 2.40
N GLU A 710 -22.88 4.28 2.90
CA GLU A 710 -22.54 3.04 2.19
C GLU A 710 -23.37 2.82 0.92
N THR A 711 -24.61 3.34 0.89
CA THR A 711 -25.50 3.19 -0.28
C THR A 711 -25.01 4.04 -1.44
N LYS A 712 -24.49 5.23 -1.11
CA LYS A 712 -23.96 6.16 -2.08
C LYS A 712 -22.48 6.00 -2.30
N ASN A 713 -21.73 5.31 -1.45
CA ASN A 713 -20.27 5.35 -1.42
C ASN A 713 -19.74 6.81 -1.36
N SER A 714 -20.30 7.59 -0.43
CA SER A 714 -19.91 9.00 -0.26
C SER A 714 -19.66 9.35 1.21
N TYR A 715 -18.79 10.32 1.45
CA TYR A 715 -18.52 10.89 2.78
C TYR A 715 -19.16 12.26 2.85
N ARG A 716 -20.20 12.41 3.64
CA ARG A 716 -20.81 13.70 3.92
C ARG A 716 -19.84 14.60 4.70
N ILE A 717 -19.85 15.89 4.39
CA ILE A 717 -19.03 16.89 5.06
C ILE A 717 -19.97 17.85 5.78
N ASP A 718 -20.08 17.69 7.09
CA ASP A 718 -20.98 18.50 7.91
C ASP A 718 -20.44 19.91 8.18
N LYS A 719 -19.11 20.06 8.16
CA LYS A 719 -18.43 21.32 8.48
C LYS A 719 -17.60 21.75 7.27
N LEU A 720 -17.92 22.91 6.71
CA LEU A 720 -17.26 23.45 5.51
C LEU A 720 -16.10 24.39 5.83
N ASP A 721 -15.75 24.54 7.11
CA ASP A 721 -14.81 25.53 7.63
C ASP A 721 -13.36 25.30 7.18
N SER A 722 -13.02 24.08 6.79
CA SER A 722 -11.76 23.82 6.10
C SER A 722 -11.90 22.57 5.27
N LEU A 723 -12.28 22.73 3.99
CA LEU A 723 -12.33 21.69 2.95
C LEU A 723 -10.95 21.09 2.62
N LYS A 724 -10.31 20.60 3.68
CA LYS A 724 -8.99 20.03 3.79
C LYS A 724 -9.17 18.61 4.25
N PHE A 725 -8.57 17.68 3.53
CA PHE A 725 -8.71 16.25 3.77
C PHE A 725 -7.33 15.62 3.88
N LEU A 726 -7.09 14.85 4.93
CA LEU A 726 -5.94 13.96 5.02
C LEU A 726 -6.34 12.61 4.43
N ILE A 727 -5.73 12.22 3.30
CA ILE A 727 -5.91 10.89 2.71
C ILE A 727 -4.55 10.21 2.74
N GLY A 728 -4.43 9.13 3.52
CA GLY A 728 -3.12 8.58 3.88
C GLY A 728 -2.28 9.64 4.60
N ASN A 729 -1.05 9.88 4.14
CA ASN A 729 -0.17 10.92 4.69
C ASN A 729 -0.21 12.24 3.93
N THR A 730 -1.18 12.42 3.03
CA THR A 730 -1.20 13.55 2.10
C THR A 730 -2.38 14.47 2.37
N LEU A 731 -2.08 15.76 2.52
CA LEU A 731 -3.09 16.79 2.65
C LEU A 731 -3.65 17.16 1.28
N TYR A 732 -4.97 17.14 1.17
CA TYR A 732 -5.73 17.53 0.00
C TYR A 732 -6.62 18.70 0.31
N THR A 733 -6.90 19.54 -0.69
CA THR A 733 -7.92 20.59 -0.65
C THR A 733 -8.81 20.50 -1.88
N VAL A 734 -10.03 21.02 -1.75
CA VAL A 734 -10.88 21.25 -2.91
C VAL A 734 -10.26 22.36 -3.78
N ALA A 735 -10.10 22.07 -5.08
CA ALA A 735 -9.41 22.98 -6.01
C ALA A 735 -10.21 24.26 -6.31
N ASP A 736 -11.54 24.16 -6.26
CA ASP A 736 -12.45 25.21 -6.73
C ASP A 736 -12.92 26.11 -5.59
N ASN A 737 -12.85 27.43 -5.81
CA ASN A 737 -13.26 28.47 -4.89
C ASN A 737 -14.78 28.46 -4.61
N ILE A 738 -15.59 27.87 -5.49
CA ILE A 738 -17.06 27.77 -5.32
C ILE A 738 -17.43 27.12 -3.97
N PHE A 739 -16.60 26.21 -3.47
CA PHE A 739 -16.85 25.51 -2.22
C PHE A 739 -16.49 26.32 -0.97
N TYR A 740 -15.80 27.46 -1.09
CA TYR A 740 -15.44 28.33 0.03
C TYR A 740 -16.39 29.53 0.20
N ASP A 741 -17.36 29.69 -0.70
CA ASP A 741 -18.40 30.72 -0.60
C ASP A 741 -19.67 30.11 0.00
N ASN A 742 -19.91 30.36 1.29
CA ASN A 742 -21.07 29.87 2.06
C ASN A 742 -22.43 30.22 1.44
N ARG A 743 -22.49 31.15 0.47
CA ARG A 743 -23.74 31.47 -0.25
C ARG A 743 -24.16 30.39 -1.25
N TRP A 744 -23.22 29.53 -1.67
CA TRP A 744 -23.44 28.54 -2.72
C TRP A 744 -23.46 27.10 -2.22
N VAL A 745 -23.02 26.85 -0.99
CA VAL A 745 -22.80 25.50 -0.48
C VAL A 745 -23.92 25.10 0.46
N GLU A 746 -24.67 24.06 0.09
CA GLU A 746 -25.77 23.53 0.91
C GLU A 746 -25.33 22.27 1.68
N SER A 747 -24.88 21.24 0.95
CA SER A 747 -24.30 20.02 1.51
C SER A 747 -23.15 19.58 0.64
N VAL A 748 -22.01 19.22 1.22
CA VAL A 748 -20.89 18.67 0.44
C VAL A 748 -20.72 17.21 0.78
N ASP A 749 -20.48 16.37 -0.23
CA ASP A 749 -19.96 15.03 -0.02
C ASP A 749 -18.69 14.78 -0.83
N LEU A 750 -17.90 13.79 -0.40
CA LEU A 750 -16.77 13.25 -1.14
C LEU A 750 -17.13 11.91 -1.73
N ILE A 751 -16.79 11.72 -2.99
CA ILE A 751 -16.90 10.42 -3.65
C ILE A 751 -15.55 9.97 -4.19
N PHE A 752 -15.32 8.65 -4.15
CA PHE A 752 -14.13 8.03 -4.72
C PHE A 752 -14.42 7.52 -6.13
N THR A 753 -13.50 7.80 -7.05
CA THR A 753 -13.54 7.30 -8.43
C THR A 753 -12.16 6.77 -8.81
N LYS A 754 -12.06 6.09 -9.96
CA LYS A 754 -10.76 5.64 -10.49
C LYS A 754 -9.75 6.77 -10.73
N ASP A 755 -10.26 7.98 -10.98
CA ASP A 755 -9.43 9.18 -11.21
C ASP A 755 -9.07 9.90 -9.88
N GLY A 756 -9.56 9.40 -8.74
CA GLY A 756 -9.36 9.97 -7.41
C GLY A 756 -10.64 10.48 -6.76
N PHE A 757 -10.47 11.31 -5.72
CA PHE A 757 -11.56 11.86 -4.93
C PHE A 757 -12.13 13.16 -5.52
N TYR A 758 -13.46 13.30 -5.46
CA TYR A 758 -14.19 14.49 -5.87
C TYR A 758 -15.09 14.97 -4.74
N ALA A 759 -15.08 16.28 -4.50
CA ALA A 759 -16.07 16.96 -3.69
C ALA A 759 -17.27 17.35 -4.58
N ARG A 760 -18.49 17.09 -4.11
CA ARG A 760 -19.72 17.48 -4.79
C ARG A 760 -20.54 18.37 -3.86
N ASN A 761 -21.03 19.48 -4.39
CA ASN A 761 -21.99 20.35 -3.73
C ASN A 761 -23.40 19.90 -4.14
N ILE A 762 -24.17 19.45 -3.19
CA ILE A 762 -25.49 18.85 -3.34
C ILE A 762 -26.51 19.78 -2.70
N ASP A 763 -27.56 20.12 -3.45
CA ASP A 763 -28.67 20.92 -2.94
C ASP A 763 -29.71 20.09 -2.16
N LYS A 764 -30.69 20.77 -1.57
CA LYS A 764 -31.82 20.18 -0.84
C LYS A 764 -32.66 19.22 -1.69
N ASP A 765 -32.65 19.37 -3.02
CA ASP A 765 -33.34 18.48 -3.96
C ASP A 765 -32.44 17.31 -4.42
N ASN A 766 -31.29 17.12 -3.76
CA ASN A 766 -30.28 16.10 -4.07
C ASN A 766 -29.66 16.25 -5.48
N LYS A 767 -29.68 17.46 -6.05
CA LYS A 767 -29.03 17.80 -7.32
C LYS A 767 -27.63 18.36 -7.08
N ILE A 768 -26.72 17.99 -7.96
CA ILE A 768 -25.33 18.44 -7.90
C ILE A 768 -25.24 19.86 -8.46
N LYS A 769 -25.00 20.87 -7.63
CA LYS A 769 -24.76 22.25 -8.08
C LYS A 769 -23.40 22.38 -8.77
N GLY A 770 -22.39 21.71 -8.22
CA GLY A 770 -21.02 21.74 -8.72
C GLY A 770 -20.20 20.60 -8.13
N TYR A 771 -19.09 20.26 -8.77
CA TYR A 771 -18.14 19.27 -8.29
C TYR A 771 -16.71 19.71 -8.62
N SER A 772 -15.75 19.32 -7.79
CA SER A 772 -14.34 19.64 -7.98
C SER A 772 -13.48 18.48 -7.50
N ASN A 773 -12.35 18.25 -8.16
CA ASN A 773 -11.38 17.26 -7.73
C ASN A 773 -10.64 17.76 -6.48
N LEU A 774 -10.20 16.82 -5.66
CA LEU A 774 -9.22 17.13 -4.63
C LEU A 774 -7.83 17.34 -5.28
N VAL A 775 -7.11 18.36 -4.80
CA VAL A 775 -5.75 18.68 -5.21
C VAL A 775 -4.83 18.53 -4.01
N GLN A 776 -3.71 17.87 -4.23
CA GLN A 776 -2.68 17.69 -3.22
C GLN A 776 -2.04 19.04 -2.86
N ASN A 777 -1.96 19.32 -1.56
CA ASN A 777 -1.14 20.40 -1.04
C ASN A 777 0.28 19.88 -0.79
N SER A 778 1.27 20.60 -1.30
CA SER A 778 2.69 20.24 -1.28
C SER A 778 3.38 20.38 0.08
N ALA A 779 2.67 20.79 1.14
CA ALA A 779 3.26 20.95 2.45
C ALA A 779 3.44 19.58 3.12
N ILE A 780 4.59 18.95 2.91
CA ILE A 780 5.10 17.89 3.78
C ILE A 780 5.42 18.53 5.13
N ASP A 781 4.89 17.97 6.21
CA ASP A 781 5.31 18.32 7.57
C ASP A 781 6.80 18.01 7.72
N ASN A 782 7.59 19.00 8.17
CA ASN A 782 9.03 18.88 8.46
C ASN A 782 9.37 17.66 9.35
N VAL A 783 8.40 17.16 10.11
CA VAL A 783 8.54 15.98 10.98
C VAL A 783 8.57 14.66 10.20
N THR A 784 7.92 14.57 9.04
CA THR A 784 8.03 13.37 8.17
C THR A 784 9.46 13.23 7.65
N LEU A 785 10.18 14.34 7.46
CA LEU A 785 11.58 14.36 7.03
C LEU A 785 12.51 13.71 8.07
N GLN A 786 12.23 13.90 9.36
CA GLN A 786 13.04 13.41 10.49
C GLN A 786 13.19 11.87 10.46
N TYR A 787 12.12 11.16 10.11
CA TYR A 787 12.13 9.69 10.06
C TYR A 787 12.52 9.14 8.68
N LEU A 788 12.40 9.95 7.65
CA LEU A 788 12.54 9.51 6.27
C LEU A 788 14.00 9.26 5.88
N ILE A 789 14.94 10.14 6.23
CA ILE A 789 16.36 9.96 5.89
C ILE A 789 16.92 8.67 6.53
N PRO A 790 16.73 8.42 7.84
CA PRO A 790 17.13 7.15 8.46
C PRO A 790 16.47 5.93 7.81
N SER A 791 15.22 6.08 7.35
CA SER A 791 14.46 4.98 6.70
C SER A 791 14.89 4.70 5.28
N LEU A 792 15.34 5.72 4.54
CA LEU A 792 15.84 5.62 3.18
C LEU A 792 17.29 5.14 3.14
N PHE A 793 18.13 5.69 4.00
CA PHE A 793 19.55 5.40 4.02
C PHE A 793 19.99 5.18 5.47
N PRO A 794 19.77 3.98 6.03
CA PRO A 794 20.27 3.69 7.37
C PRO A 794 21.78 3.92 7.43
N ALA A 795 22.50 3.72 6.31
CA ALA A 795 23.94 3.96 6.19
C ALA A 795 24.39 5.41 5.93
N LYS A 796 23.45 6.35 5.75
CA LYS A 796 23.79 7.77 5.57
C LYS A 796 23.71 8.45 6.92
N ILE A 797 24.80 9.12 7.26
CA ILE A 797 24.92 9.92 8.47
C ILE A 797 24.54 11.35 8.08
N ASP A 798 23.73 12.01 8.90
CA ASP A 798 23.48 13.44 8.79
C ASP A 798 23.93 14.08 10.09
N THR A 799 25.19 14.51 10.14
CA THR A 799 25.78 15.05 11.37
C THR A 799 25.20 16.40 11.79
N ASP A 800 24.66 17.18 10.85
CA ASP A 800 23.95 18.43 11.12
C ASP A 800 22.56 18.14 11.73
N TYR A 801 21.86 17.12 11.24
CA TYR A 801 20.64 16.60 11.85
C TYR A 801 20.88 16.06 13.28
N ILE A 802 21.97 15.30 13.50
CA ILE A 802 22.39 14.82 14.82
C ILE A 802 22.67 16.00 15.77
N GLN A 803 23.28 17.08 15.29
CA GLN A 803 23.51 18.29 16.10
C GLN A 803 22.23 19.06 16.38
N ALA A 804 21.29 19.13 15.44
CA ALA A 804 19.99 19.78 15.64
C ALA A 804 19.14 19.08 16.71
N LEU A 805 19.15 17.73 16.76
CA LEU A 805 18.46 16.96 17.80
C LEU A 805 19.05 17.18 19.20
N LYS A 806 20.34 17.54 19.30
CA LYS A 806 21.01 17.87 20.58
C LYS A 806 20.67 19.27 21.10
N GLN A 807 20.23 20.19 20.24
CA GLN A 807 19.85 21.56 20.62
C GLN A 807 18.49 21.64 21.34
N ASP A 808 17.67 20.57 21.31
CA ASP A 808 16.38 20.52 22.01
C ASP A 808 16.49 20.11 23.49
N VAL A 809 17.67 19.69 23.96
CA VAL A 809 17.99 19.68 25.38
C VAL A 809 18.40 21.11 25.73
N PRO A 810 17.61 21.87 26.51
CA PRO A 810 17.99 23.24 26.83
C PRO A 810 19.32 23.20 27.58
N GLU A 811 20.35 23.82 27.02
CA GLU A 811 21.46 24.29 27.85
C GLU A 811 20.85 25.19 28.95
N PRO A 812 21.23 25.01 30.22
CA PRO A 812 20.79 25.90 31.27
C PRO A 812 21.20 27.32 30.84
N LYS A 813 20.22 28.22 30.79
CA LYS A 813 20.52 29.59 30.43
C LYS A 813 21.43 30.18 31.51
N PRO A 814 22.39 31.05 31.18
CA PRO A 814 23.19 31.78 32.18
C PRO A 814 22.32 32.56 33.19
N GLU A 815 21.08 32.87 32.81
CA GLU A 815 20.07 33.52 33.63
C GLU A 815 19.56 32.63 34.80
N ASP A 816 19.76 31.31 34.73
CA ASP A 816 19.39 30.36 35.80
C ASP A 816 20.51 30.20 36.86
N GLU A 817 21.77 30.58 36.58
CA GLU A 817 22.85 30.59 37.59
C GLU A 817 22.69 31.75 38.60
N GLU A 818 22.16 32.91 38.18
CA GLU A 818 21.83 34.00 39.11
C GLU A 818 20.68 33.62 40.04
N LEU A 819 19.69 32.88 39.54
CA LEU A 819 18.55 32.42 40.36
C LEU A 819 19.00 31.36 41.38
N ILE A 820 19.89 30.44 40.99
CA ILE A 820 20.46 29.42 41.88
C ILE A 820 21.38 30.05 42.93
N ASN A 821 22.17 31.08 42.56
CA ASN A 821 22.99 31.83 43.53
C ASN A 821 22.13 32.69 44.48
N LEU A 822 21.02 33.28 44.03
CA LEU A 822 20.10 34.00 44.91
C LEU A 822 19.37 33.07 45.90
N MET A 823 19.04 31.85 45.48
CA MET A 823 18.39 30.86 46.35
C MET A 823 19.33 30.26 47.41
N SER A 824 20.66 30.40 47.25
CA SER A 824 21.66 30.01 48.26
C SER A 824 21.89 31.05 49.37
N LEU A 825 21.25 32.23 49.28
CA LEU A 825 21.41 33.36 50.21
C LEU A 825 20.21 33.58 51.14
N LEU A 826 19.19 32.72 51.11
CA LEU A 826 18.09 32.77 52.07
C LEU A 826 18.42 31.87 53.28
N PRO A 827 18.35 32.38 54.52
CA PRO A 827 18.56 31.55 55.70
C PRO A 827 17.34 30.66 55.95
N ASP A 828 17.61 29.35 56.08
CA ASP A 828 16.76 28.18 56.39
C ASP A 828 15.23 28.35 56.46
#